data_AF-A0A2N1TQ73-F1
#
_entry.id   AF-A0A2N1TQ73-F1
#
_cell.length_a   1.000
_cell.length_b   1.000
_cell.length_c   1.000
_cell.angle_alpha   90.00
_cell.angle_beta   90.00
_cell.angle_gamma   90.00
#
_symmetry.space_group_name_H-M   'P 1'
#
loop_
_entity.id
_entity.type
_entity.pdbx_description
1 polymer ?
#
loop_
_entity_poly.entity_id
_entity_poly.type
_entity_poly.pdbx_seq_one_letter_code
_entity_poly.pdbx_strand_id
1 'polypeptide(L)'
;METDHSTQVLQPGEKDLSYSARQDVSADKLKVLKIQRTCVHDGPGLRTTIFFYGCGLRCLWCQNPEALAYPPDLPFDGNYPIADILDTVLRDKEYYFSTGGGVTLSGGDPLLQNPDSLISLLTLLKKEKIHITAETTLHASWKNIVNIAPYIDQFLVDLKVAGDDDLHVKLTGQNSILIHANIRQLIDSGAAVKFRMVMVPGLNDSEAGIKAAAEFLQSLGYESIELLKYHNMYEDKARRLGLDQVSLNISPEQSLASLRNAVVLFRDNGIKAENADLDSSRQQTVFTQRVHDIQKDIRESGRALCMEVSKLKTRYYRKNGFSKPTPIHRAQRLSYVLKNKTVKVYPGELLVGNFTSKRVAGQVWEEQYGILDISFLYKINRQKPVSFQCSFRERWYFYTRIFPFWLKHSLIAKVYPRLSDFIVMLARSSEMVAGFNNNMAAIAHFIVNFERILTLGTTGLIEEIRTAQKEKPGNNQDFYNGAIIALQALENFAQRYADDLTRMSREESDPVRRKELQEMADICRHVPKNPARTYHEALQSMMFLQIALCIEAYENAVSFGRLDQILYPYYKKDIEAGRITYEKAKELLCLFVLKMDEAILVNDGDSYLNVSKLFETLSTDQAVTFGGVDKDGNDATNDVTYMLIDACELQPLAINMTARIHRDSPAAYLDRLAEIYINGCPMPELFSDDIYIESIQRHYPTTLEHARNYAIVGCVEPNASDDHFGNTDCANMNLALPLLQALKGHEHDLWNFGGLDQLEKIMSKFVEYNFSGKNIFSQSVTSIHNKIVKRIHANKGLFVYNPPSDMDELLERFQVRLNHLASAILADHQKIEKALRENFTTPLASSLYRGCIERGKDAYEGGTTFNSSGIQAVGVTDVADSLHAIDEVVFRKRLYTINDVINAIDNNFEGDHERQIRSALLAVPKFGDDSSRDAARWVTKVMEIFNIALASVENCPRGGVYSAGYYALNVSDRYGKKTQALPSGRLHGVSLANSVTPHYGMEESDLFSSLNSIADVNFTDYAANGTTVTFTIDSALFPGHEGVKNLASIFKTFLTTGGMQFQPNVINREILLDAYKNPEKHRYLMVRVAGYCAYFNELSDELKQIIINRTCYA
;
A
#
# COMPACT_ATOMS: atom_id res chain seq x y z
N MET A 1 -3.63 -51.81 -15.59
CA MET A 1 -2.74 -52.47 -14.61
C MET A 1 -2.19 -51.38 -13.74
N GLU A 2 -2.63 -51.41 -12.49
CA GLU A 2 -2.37 -50.44 -11.43
C GLU A 2 -0.86 -50.31 -11.16
N THR A 3 -0.40 -49.09 -10.87
CA THR A 3 0.67 -48.80 -9.91
C THR A 3 0.54 -47.35 -9.44
N ASP A 4 -0.26 -47.18 -8.40
CA ASP A 4 0.06 -46.50 -7.14
C ASP A 4 1.05 -45.30 -7.18
N HIS A 5 0.49 -44.08 -7.17
CA HIS A 5 1.17 -42.87 -6.70
C HIS A 5 0.39 -42.30 -5.52
N SER A 6 0.94 -42.55 -4.33
CA SER A 6 0.42 -42.09 -3.06
C SER A 6 0.57 -40.58 -2.89
N THR A 7 -0.57 -39.91 -2.81
CA THR A 7 -0.75 -38.53 -2.37
C THR A 7 -0.42 -38.44 -0.88
N GLN A 8 0.74 -37.90 -0.53
CA GLN A 8 1.03 -37.50 0.86
C GLN A 8 0.21 -36.26 1.20
N VAL A 9 -0.89 -36.49 1.91
CA VAL A 9 -1.61 -35.49 2.70
C VAL A 9 -0.64 -35.01 3.79
N LEU A 10 -0.21 -33.75 3.71
CA LEU A 10 0.50 -33.08 4.79
C LEU A 10 -0.44 -33.00 6.01
N GLN A 11 -0.20 -33.85 6.99
CA GLN A 11 -0.80 -33.73 8.31
C GLN A 11 -0.27 -32.45 8.99
N PRO A 12 -1.11 -31.68 9.71
CA PRO A 12 -0.63 -30.58 10.54
C PRO A 12 0.13 -31.19 11.73
N GLY A 13 1.45 -31.17 11.66
CA GLY A 13 2.33 -31.56 12.76
C GLY A 13 2.40 -30.45 13.81
N GLU A 14 1.34 -30.28 14.60
CA GLU A 14 1.41 -29.56 15.86
C GLU A 14 2.26 -30.39 16.84
N LYS A 15 3.44 -29.88 17.20
CA LYS A 15 4.02 -30.17 18.52
C LYS A 15 3.23 -29.35 19.54
N ASP A 16 2.02 -29.82 19.82
CA ASP A 16 1.19 -29.29 20.89
C ASP A 16 1.92 -29.59 22.22
N LEU A 17 2.13 -28.54 23.02
CA LEU A 17 2.61 -28.67 24.38
C LEU A 17 1.71 -29.68 25.11
N SER A 18 2.31 -30.71 25.71
CA SER A 18 1.62 -31.81 26.39
C SER A 18 0.37 -31.35 27.15
N TYR A 19 -0.79 -31.85 26.71
CA TYR A 19 -2.14 -31.58 27.23
C TYR A 19 -2.25 -31.72 28.77
N SER A 20 -1.35 -32.46 29.42
CA SER A 20 -1.33 -32.62 30.89
C SER A 20 -0.81 -31.41 31.67
N ALA A 21 -0.08 -30.48 31.06
CA ALA A 21 0.42 -29.27 31.74
C ALA A 21 -0.60 -28.11 31.74
N ARG A 22 -1.63 -28.16 30.87
CA ARG A 22 -2.68 -27.13 30.78
C ARG A 22 -3.74 -27.24 31.90
N GLN A 23 -3.86 -28.39 32.57
CA GLN A 23 -4.92 -28.61 33.58
C GLN A 23 -4.64 -28.03 34.97
N ASP A 24 -3.37 -27.88 35.39
CA ASP A 24 -3.04 -27.35 36.73
C ASP A 24 -2.94 -25.80 36.78
N VAL A 25 -2.77 -25.12 35.64
CA VAL A 25 -2.58 -23.66 35.55
C VAL A 25 -3.89 -22.89 35.31
N SER A 26 -4.99 -23.58 34.97
CA SER A 26 -6.24 -22.93 34.56
C SER A 26 -7.05 -22.28 35.69
N ALA A 27 -6.63 -22.45 36.96
CA ALA A 27 -7.35 -21.93 38.13
C ALA A 27 -6.80 -20.58 38.64
N ASP A 28 -5.55 -20.25 38.33
CA ASP A 28 -4.91 -19.00 38.78
C ASP A 28 -5.35 -17.81 37.92
N LYS A 29 -5.72 -16.72 38.60
CA LYS A 29 -6.27 -15.52 37.94
C LYS A 29 -5.59 -14.25 38.45
N LEU A 30 -5.46 -13.27 37.56
CA LEU A 30 -4.89 -11.95 37.87
C LEU A 30 -5.91 -10.84 37.62
N LYS A 31 -5.81 -9.76 38.39
CA LYS A 31 -6.72 -8.61 38.27
C LYS A 31 -6.24 -7.66 37.19
N VAL A 32 -6.46 -8.04 35.94
CA VAL A 32 -6.10 -7.26 34.75
C VAL A 32 -7.24 -6.32 34.37
N LEU A 33 -6.90 -5.05 34.16
CA LEU A 33 -7.77 -4.00 33.61
C LEU A 33 -7.88 -4.13 32.09
N LYS A 34 -6.73 -4.23 31.42
CA LYS A 34 -6.64 -4.44 29.97
C LYS A 34 -5.25 -4.98 29.59
N ILE A 35 -5.16 -5.61 28.44
CA ILE A 35 -3.89 -5.95 27.79
C ILE A 35 -3.80 -5.08 26.54
N GLN A 36 -2.72 -4.30 26.41
CA GLN A 36 -2.47 -3.44 25.27
C GLN A 36 -1.25 -3.96 24.50
N ARG A 37 -1.45 -4.30 23.24
CA ARG A 37 -0.41 -4.80 22.35
C ARG A 37 0.19 -3.64 21.54
N THR A 38 1.29 -3.88 20.83
CA THR A 38 1.99 -2.85 20.04
C THR A 38 2.46 -1.63 20.89
N CYS A 39 2.88 -1.86 22.13
CA CYS A 39 3.42 -0.81 22.99
C CYS A 39 4.89 -0.53 22.65
N VAL A 40 5.23 0.75 22.55
CA VAL A 40 6.59 1.26 22.25
C VAL A 40 7.16 2.12 23.38
N HIS A 41 6.30 2.47 24.34
CA HIS A 41 6.66 3.10 25.59
C HIS A 41 6.65 2.02 26.68
N ASP A 42 7.40 2.22 27.76
CA ASP A 42 7.41 1.31 28.93
C ASP A 42 8.29 0.06 28.84
N GLY A 43 9.40 0.18 28.11
CA GLY A 43 10.54 -0.75 28.20
C GLY A 43 11.36 -0.72 26.91
N PRO A 44 12.37 -1.59 26.78
CA PRO A 44 13.09 -1.74 25.52
C PRO A 44 12.23 -2.44 24.47
N GLY A 45 12.42 -2.07 23.19
CA GLY A 45 11.82 -2.72 22.03
C GLY A 45 10.30 -2.64 21.94
N LEU A 46 9.71 -3.52 21.12
CA LEU A 46 8.27 -3.69 20.97
C LEU A 46 7.71 -4.55 22.11
N ARG A 47 6.58 -4.12 22.69
CA ARG A 47 6.06 -4.74 23.92
C ARG A 47 4.55 -4.94 23.91
N THR A 48 4.10 -5.82 24.80
CA THR A 48 2.70 -5.89 25.25
C THR A 48 2.64 -5.48 26.71
N THR A 49 1.80 -4.50 27.03
CA THR A 49 1.62 -3.98 28.38
C THR A 49 0.36 -4.56 29.00
N ILE A 50 0.51 -5.23 30.15
CA ILE A 50 -0.58 -5.75 30.97
C ILE A 50 -0.88 -4.72 32.05
N PHE A 51 -2.05 -4.09 31.96
CA PHE A 51 -2.52 -3.10 32.93
C PHE A 51 -3.26 -3.81 34.06
N PHE A 52 -2.80 -3.66 35.30
CA PHE A 52 -3.41 -4.27 36.49
C PHE A 52 -4.27 -3.28 37.27
N TYR A 53 -5.22 -3.79 38.07
CA TYR A 53 -5.94 -3.00 39.07
C TYR A 53 -5.20 -2.93 40.41
N GLY A 54 -5.25 -1.75 41.03
CA GLY A 54 -4.78 -1.46 42.37
C GLY A 54 -3.49 -0.65 42.37
N CYS A 55 -3.50 0.54 42.95
CA CYS A 55 -2.31 1.34 43.21
C CYS A 55 -2.38 1.92 44.63
N GLY A 56 -1.24 1.98 45.33
CA GLY A 56 -1.17 2.58 46.68
C GLY A 56 -1.25 4.10 46.68
N LEU A 57 -0.96 4.74 45.54
CA LEU A 57 -0.92 6.19 45.37
C LEU A 57 -2.23 6.71 44.74
N ARG A 58 -2.48 8.01 44.91
CA ARG A 58 -3.59 8.81 44.36
C ARG A 58 -3.02 10.07 43.71
N CYS A 59 -2.12 9.88 42.76
CA CYS A 59 -1.44 10.97 42.07
C CYS A 59 -2.44 11.90 41.38
N LEU A 60 -2.31 13.22 41.55
CA LEU A 60 -3.17 14.20 40.89
C LEU A 60 -3.15 14.11 39.34
N TRP A 61 -2.05 13.60 38.77
CA TRP A 61 -1.82 13.42 37.33
C TRP A 61 -1.83 11.94 36.87
N CYS A 62 -2.51 11.04 37.59
CA CYS A 62 -2.55 9.64 37.21
C CYS A 62 -3.12 9.46 35.79
N GLN A 63 -2.39 8.77 34.90
CA GLN A 63 -2.82 8.47 33.52
C GLN A 63 -3.80 7.29 33.43
N ASN A 64 -3.87 6.47 34.48
CA ASN A 64 -4.76 5.32 34.62
C ASN A 64 -5.63 5.44 35.88
N PRO A 65 -6.43 6.50 36.05
CA PRO A 65 -7.23 6.70 37.26
C PRO A 65 -8.23 5.55 37.52
N GLU A 66 -8.68 4.88 36.46
CA GLU A 66 -9.54 3.69 36.53
C GLU A 66 -8.84 2.45 37.11
N ALA A 67 -7.50 2.43 37.11
CA ALA A 67 -6.72 1.35 37.71
C ALA A 67 -6.53 1.52 39.23
N LEU A 68 -6.88 2.68 39.82
CA LEU A 68 -6.53 3.01 41.21
C LEU A 68 -7.38 2.27 42.26
N ALA A 69 -8.65 2.03 41.96
CA ALA A 69 -9.61 1.40 42.87
C ALA A 69 -10.06 0.04 42.32
N TYR A 70 -10.35 -0.90 43.21
CA TYR A 70 -11.06 -2.12 42.85
C TYR A 70 -12.57 -1.78 42.76
N PRO A 71 -13.24 -1.95 41.60
CA PRO A 71 -14.67 -1.67 41.52
C PRO A 71 -15.44 -2.62 42.46
N PRO A 72 -16.43 -2.12 43.23
CA PRO A 72 -17.21 -2.93 44.17
C PRO A 72 -18.13 -3.95 43.48
N ASP A 73 -18.61 -3.64 42.26
CA ASP A 73 -19.51 -4.47 41.45
C ASP A 73 -18.85 -4.82 40.10
N LEU A 74 -17.78 -5.61 40.11
CA LEU A 74 -17.31 -6.25 38.87
C LEU A 74 -18.35 -7.31 38.46
N PRO A 75 -18.86 -7.32 37.21
CA PRO A 75 -19.67 -8.41 36.71
C PRO A 75 -18.78 -9.67 36.58
N PHE A 76 -18.64 -10.45 37.65
CA PHE A 76 -17.99 -11.77 37.76
C PHE A 76 -16.59 -12.04 37.13
N ASP A 77 -15.96 -11.15 36.35
CA ASP A 77 -14.79 -11.47 35.50
C ASP A 77 -13.58 -10.51 35.63
N GLY A 78 -13.41 -9.78 36.73
CA GLY A 78 -12.17 -9.00 37.00
C GLY A 78 -10.92 -9.86 37.31
N ASN A 79 -10.90 -11.09 36.82
CA ASN A 79 -9.93 -12.13 37.10
C ASN A 79 -9.61 -12.83 35.77
N TYR A 80 -8.57 -12.37 35.08
CA TYR A 80 -8.11 -12.97 33.83
C TYR A 80 -7.36 -14.27 34.12
N PRO A 81 -7.75 -15.40 33.52
CA PRO A 81 -6.97 -16.63 33.59
C PRO A 81 -5.55 -16.39 33.04
N ILE A 82 -4.53 -16.91 33.73
CA ILE A 82 -3.14 -16.79 33.27
C ILE A 82 -2.96 -17.38 31.88
N ALA A 83 -3.69 -18.45 31.55
CA ALA A 83 -3.68 -19.07 30.24
C ALA A 83 -4.08 -18.10 29.11
N ASP A 84 -5.12 -17.28 29.32
CA ASP A 84 -5.62 -16.35 28.31
C ASP A 84 -4.68 -15.14 28.13
N ILE A 85 -4.07 -14.69 29.24
CA ILE A 85 -3.01 -13.66 29.21
C ILE A 85 -1.83 -14.18 28.40
N LEU A 86 -1.37 -15.40 28.69
CA LEU A 86 -0.24 -16.00 28.01
C LEU A 86 -0.53 -16.22 26.53
N ASP A 87 -1.71 -16.74 26.18
CA ASP A 87 -2.12 -16.91 24.79
C ASP A 87 -2.05 -15.60 24.01
N THR A 88 -2.62 -14.52 24.56
CA THR A 88 -2.59 -13.18 23.95
C THR A 88 -1.16 -12.68 23.76
N VAL A 89 -0.32 -12.77 24.80
CA VAL A 89 1.06 -12.28 24.77
C VAL A 89 1.92 -13.04 23.76
N LEU A 90 1.75 -14.37 23.67
CA LEU A 90 2.60 -15.22 22.83
C LEU A 90 2.36 -15.06 21.33
N ARG A 91 1.23 -14.46 20.92
CA ARG A 91 0.95 -14.12 19.52
C ARG A 91 1.98 -13.15 18.94
N ASP A 92 2.59 -12.29 19.76
CA ASP A 92 3.51 -11.24 19.31
C ASP A 92 4.98 -11.57 19.55
N LYS A 93 5.30 -12.81 19.95
CA LYS A 93 6.65 -13.21 20.38
C LYS A 93 7.76 -12.86 19.37
N GLU A 94 7.47 -12.98 18.07
CA GLU A 94 8.45 -12.72 17.01
C GLU A 94 8.80 -11.23 16.91
N TYR A 95 7.86 -10.33 17.21
CA TYR A 95 8.12 -8.88 17.29
C TYR A 95 8.95 -8.52 18.53
N TYR A 96 8.75 -9.23 19.64
CA TYR A 96 9.57 -9.05 20.83
C TYR A 96 11.02 -9.44 20.56
N PHE A 97 11.24 -10.63 19.98
CA PHE A 97 12.59 -11.14 19.72
C PHE A 97 13.35 -10.30 18.70
N SER A 98 12.68 -9.70 17.72
CA SER A 98 13.32 -8.84 16.72
C SER A 98 13.79 -7.49 17.27
N THR A 99 13.37 -7.09 18.47
CA THR A 99 13.73 -5.80 19.09
C THR A 99 14.35 -5.91 20.49
N GLY A 100 14.47 -7.13 21.03
CA GLY A 100 14.79 -7.33 22.45
C GLY A 100 13.66 -6.87 23.39
N GLY A 101 12.44 -6.79 22.87
CA GLY A 101 11.24 -6.39 23.59
C GLY A 101 10.58 -7.51 24.38
N GLY A 102 9.32 -7.35 24.76
CA GLY A 102 8.61 -8.35 25.58
C GLY A 102 7.37 -7.84 26.31
N VAL A 103 7.19 -8.22 27.57
CA VAL A 103 5.99 -7.86 28.36
C VAL A 103 6.31 -6.78 29.39
N THR A 104 5.44 -5.78 29.50
CA THR A 104 5.47 -4.81 30.60
C THR A 104 4.29 -5.00 31.53
N LEU A 105 4.57 -5.02 32.83
CA LEU A 105 3.56 -5.01 33.89
C LEU A 105 3.35 -3.55 34.33
N SER A 106 2.13 -3.01 34.20
CA SER A 106 1.83 -1.59 34.44
C SER A 106 0.36 -1.38 34.86
N GLY A 107 -0.16 -0.15 34.77
CA GLY A 107 -1.51 0.29 35.13
C GLY A 107 -1.58 0.77 36.58
N GLY A 108 -2.07 -0.09 37.46
CA GLY A 108 -1.82 -0.01 38.89
C GLY A 108 -0.38 -0.42 39.22
N ASP A 109 -0.08 -0.60 40.50
CA ASP A 109 1.24 -1.12 40.90
C ASP A 109 1.22 -2.66 40.82
N PRO A 110 1.96 -3.28 39.88
CA PRO A 110 1.90 -4.73 39.66
C PRO A 110 2.36 -5.53 40.89
N LEU A 111 3.14 -4.92 41.79
CA LEU A 111 3.65 -5.56 43.00
C LEU A 111 2.59 -5.70 44.12
N LEU A 112 1.38 -5.18 43.90
CA LEU A 112 0.21 -5.38 44.75
C LEU A 112 -0.64 -6.60 44.36
N GLN A 113 -0.36 -7.23 43.22
CA GLN A 113 -1.04 -8.47 42.83
C GLN A 113 -0.67 -9.63 43.77
N ASN A 114 -1.45 -10.71 43.73
CA ASN A 114 -1.09 -11.93 44.47
C ASN A 114 0.28 -12.45 43.98
N PRO A 115 1.29 -12.58 44.87
CA PRO A 115 2.64 -12.97 44.45
C PRO A 115 2.71 -14.35 43.80
N ASP A 116 1.97 -15.34 44.29
CA ASP A 116 2.04 -16.71 43.77
C ASP A 116 1.46 -16.76 42.35
N SER A 117 0.30 -16.14 42.13
CA SER A 117 -0.32 -16.05 40.80
C SER A 117 0.54 -15.23 39.82
N LEU A 118 1.15 -14.13 40.29
CA LEU A 118 2.03 -13.34 39.43
C LEU A 118 3.29 -14.12 39.07
N ILE A 119 3.96 -14.76 40.03
CA ILE A 119 5.14 -15.61 39.79
C ILE A 119 4.83 -16.74 38.80
N SER A 120 3.63 -17.31 38.84
CA SER A 120 3.17 -18.32 37.86
C SER A 120 3.23 -17.77 36.43
N LEU A 121 2.64 -16.59 36.17
CA LEU A 121 2.74 -15.92 34.87
C LEU A 121 4.20 -15.60 34.48
N LEU A 122 4.98 -15.02 35.40
CA LEU A 122 6.36 -14.61 35.10
C LEU A 122 7.26 -15.82 34.79
N THR A 123 7.05 -16.94 35.46
CA THR A 123 7.78 -18.19 35.20
C THR A 123 7.49 -18.71 33.79
N LEU A 124 6.24 -18.63 33.34
CA LEU A 124 5.84 -19.02 31.99
C LEU A 124 6.47 -18.09 30.94
N LEU A 125 6.45 -16.78 31.16
CA LEU A 125 7.09 -15.81 30.27
C LEU A 125 8.61 -16.02 30.18
N LYS A 126 9.28 -16.32 31.30
CA LYS A 126 10.72 -16.65 31.33
C LYS A 126 11.04 -17.94 30.60
N LYS A 127 10.17 -18.95 30.67
CA LYS A 127 10.33 -20.21 29.92
C LYS A 127 10.34 -19.95 28.41
N GLU A 128 9.51 -19.03 27.95
CA GLU A 128 9.45 -18.56 26.56
C GLU A 128 10.54 -17.51 26.23
N LYS A 129 11.44 -17.20 27.17
CA LYS A 129 12.54 -16.23 27.03
C LYS A 129 12.08 -14.79 26.71
N ILE A 130 10.90 -14.42 27.15
CA ILE A 130 10.37 -13.07 26.95
C ILE A 130 10.98 -12.12 27.99
N HIS A 131 11.45 -10.95 27.54
CA HIS A 131 11.93 -9.89 28.45
C HIS A 131 10.77 -9.32 29.26
N ILE A 132 10.92 -9.23 30.57
CA ILE A 132 9.88 -8.79 31.48
C ILE A 132 10.29 -7.48 32.15
N THR A 133 9.45 -6.47 31.96
CA THR A 133 9.61 -5.15 32.58
C THR A 133 8.49 -4.91 33.58
N ALA A 134 8.79 -4.33 34.73
CA ALA A 134 7.78 -3.89 35.70
C ALA A 134 7.86 -2.38 35.92
N GLU A 135 6.80 -1.66 35.58
CA GLU A 135 6.60 -0.27 35.96
C GLU A 135 5.99 -0.20 37.36
N THR A 136 6.64 0.51 38.27
CA THR A 136 6.22 0.50 39.68
C THR A 136 6.66 1.77 40.40
N THR A 137 5.93 2.11 41.44
CA THR A 137 6.31 3.14 42.41
C THR A 137 7.05 2.56 43.61
N LEU A 138 7.16 1.21 43.67
CA LEU A 138 7.67 0.44 44.80
C LEU A 138 6.91 0.69 46.11
N HIS A 139 5.68 1.20 46.04
CA HIS A 139 4.79 1.32 47.20
C HIS A 139 4.06 -0.01 47.47
N ALA A 140 4.85 -1.04 47.80
CA ALA A 140 4.39 -2.39 48.14
C ALA A 140 5.20 -2.96 49.33
N SER A 141 4.73 -4.06 49.92
CA SER A 141 5.49 -4.71 50.99
C SER A 141 6.79 -5.32 50.45
N TRP A 142 7.90 -5.14 51.16
CA TRP A 142 9.20 -5.69 50.74
C TRP A 142 9.16 -7.20 50.48
N LYS A 143 8.37 -7.95 51.26
CA LYS A 143 8.15 -9.40 51.08
C LYS A 143 7.64 -9.73 49.67
N ASN A 144 6.74 -8.92 49.11
CA ASN A 144 6.25 -9.15 47.76
C ASN A 144 7.33 -8.82 46.73
N ILE A 145 8.02 -7.68 46.92
CA ILE A 145 9.05 -7.20 45.99
C ILE A 145 10.17 -8.24 45.86
N VAL A 146 10.73 -8.70 46.98
CA VAL A 146 11.86 -9.66 46.97
C VAL A 146 11.50 -11.02 46.36
N ASN A 147 10.23 -11.45 46.46
CA ASN A 147 9.77 -12.69 45.85
C ASN A 147 9.59 -12.57 44.32
N ILE A 148 9.17 -11.40 43.84
CA ILE A 148 8.91 -11.14 42.42
C ILE A 148 10.18 -10.74 41.66
N ALA A 149 11.08 -9.99 42.31
CA ALA A 149 12.27 -9.41 41.69
C ALA A 149 13.16 -10.38 40.88
N PRO A 150 13.38 -11.65 41.30
CA PRO A 150 14.17 -12.59 40.51
C PRO A 150 13.62 -12.90 39.11
N TYR A 151 12.35 -12.58 38.85
CA TYR A 151 11.68 -12.83 37.57
C TYR A 151 11.56 -11.59 36.69
N ILE A 152 11.97 -10.41 37.16
CA ILE A 152 11.87 -9.17 36.39
C ILE A 152 13.25 -8.84 35.81
N ASP A 153 13.32 -8.59 34.50
CA ASP A 153 14.57 -8.21 33.83
C ASP A 153 14.92 -6.74 34.05
N GLN A 154 13.92 -5.88 34.10
CA GLN A 154 14.10 -4.44 34.31
C GLN A 154 12.94 -3.83 35.09
N PHE A 155 13.26 -3.03 36.10
CA PHE A 155 12.31 -2.19 36.82
C PHE A 155 12.34 -0.77 36.27
N LEU A 156 11.16 -0.26 35.92
CA LEU A 156 10.94 1.15 35.60
C LEU A 156 10.36 1.81 36.85
N VAL A 157 11.21 2.53 37.59
CA VAL A 157 10.84 3.11 38.87
C VAL A 157 10.41 4.55 38.69
N ASP A 158 9.14 4.80 38.95
CA ASP A 158 8.48 6.08 38.78
C ASP A 158 8.68 6.99 40.01
N LEU A 159 9.58 7.96 39.89
CA LEU A 159 9.76 9.02 40.88
C LEU A 159 8.67 10.09 40.69
N LYS A 160 7.99 10.45 41.79
CA LYS A 160 6.93 11.47 41.79
C LYS A 160 7.42 12.81 42.32
N VAL A 161 7.97 12.79 43.54
CA VAL A 161 8.64 13.91 44.23
C VAL A 161 9.75 13.30 45.09
N ALA A 162 10.93 13.90 45.08
CA ALA A 162 12.06 13.48 45.93
C ALA A 162 12.44 14.63 46.88
N GLY A 163 12.74 14.30 48.14
CA GLY A 163 13.24 15.26 49.13
C GLY A 163 12.22 16.16 49.83
N ASP A 164 10.93 16.08 49.47
CA ASP A 164 9.83 16.81 50.12
C ASP A 164 8.62 15.88 50.36
N ASP A 165 8.55 15.32 51.56
CA ASP A 165 7.52 14.34 51.95
C ASP A 165 6.14 14.97 52.11
N ASP A 166 6.05 16.21 52.57
CA ASP A 166 4.77 16.92 52.69
C ASP A 166 4.16 17.19 51.31
N LEU A 167 5.00 17.59 50.34
CA LEU A 167 4.60 17.72 48.95
C LEU A 167 4.25 16.37 48.33
N HIS A 168 5.02 15.32 48.61
CA HIS A 168 4.71 13.96 48.12
C HIS A 168 3.34 13.48 48.62
N VAL A 169 3.03 13.65 49.92
CA VAL A 169 1.71 13.31 50.49
C VAL A 169 0.60 14.15 49.84
N LYS A 170 0.81 15.45 49.68
CA LYS A 170 -0.18 16.34 49.05
C LYS A 170 -0.50 15.93 47.61
N LEU A 171 0.50 15.50 46.84
CA LEU A 171 0.36 15.19 45.42
C LEU A 171 -0.04 13.74 45.13
N THR A 172 0.28 12.80 46.01
CA THR A 172 0.11 11.35 45.79
C THR A 172 -0.71 10.64 46.86
N GLY A 173 -1.05 11.28 47.98
CA GLY A 173 -1.78 10.68 49.09
C GLY A 173 -0.96 9.74 49.99
N GLN A 174 0.33 9.53 49.72
CA GLN A 174 1.24 8.69 50.52
C GLN A 174 2.56 9.41 50.81
N ASN A 175 3.29 9.03 51.86
CA ASN A 175 4.68 9.51 52.06
C ASN A 175 5.69 8.69 51.23
N SER A 176 6.89 9.21 51.03
CA SER A 176 7.92 8.55 50.22
C SER A 176 8.82 7.58 51.01
N ILE A 177 8.65 7.47 52.33
CA ILE A 177 9.55 6.71 53.23
C ILE A 177 9.65 5.24 52.81
N LEU A 178 8.50 4.56 52.61
CA LEU A 178 8.47 3.16 52.20
C LEU A 178 9.09 2.99 50.81
N ILE A 179 8.78 3.89 49.88
CA ILE A 179 9.26 3.87 48.50
C ILE A 179 10.79 3.97 48.47
N HIS A 180 11.36 4.97 49.16
CA HIS A 180 12.81 5.16 49.23
C HIS A 180 13.53 3.99 49.92
N ALA A 181 12.92 3.39 50.95
CA ALA A 181 13.47 2.20 51.59
C ALA A 181 13.47 0.98 50.66
N ASN A 182 12.41 0.79 49.87
CA ASN A 182 12.32 -0.29 48.89
C ASN A 182 13.25 -0.07 47.69
N ILE A 183 13.43 1.17 47.21
CA ILE A 183 14.39 1.51 46.15
C ILE A 183 15.80 1.06 46.53
N ARG A 184 16.27 1.44 47.72
CA ARG A 184 17.62 1.07 48.19
C ARG A 184 17.79 -0.44 48.25
N GLN A 185 16.84 -1.14 48.87
CA GLN A 185 16.91 -2.60 49.00
C GLN A 185 16.83 -3.31 47.64
N LEU A 186 16.06 -2.79 46.68
CA LEU A 186 15.97 -3.35 45.33
C LEU A 186 17.30 -3.20 44.58
N ILE A 187 17.94 -2.03 44.66
CA ILE A 187 19.27 -1.80 44.10
C ILE A 187 20.31 -2.71 44.76
N ASP A 188 20.28 -2.84 46.09
CA ASP A 188 21.19 -3.71 46.85
C ASP A 188 21.04 -5.19 46.47
N SER A 189 19.86 -5.62 45.99
CA SER A 189 19.65 -6.98 45.46
C SER A 189 20.26 -7.21 44.06
N GLY A 190 20.80 -6.17 43.42
CA GLY A 190 21.37 -6.23 42.08
C GLY A 190 20.35 -6.17 40.94
N ALA A 191 19.12 -5.70 41.22
CA ALA A 191 18.09 -5.57 40.20
C ALA A 191 18.43 -4.44 39.21
N ALA A 192 18.15 -4.64 37.92
CA ALA A 192 18.30 -3.59 36.92
C ALA A 192 17.17 -2.56 37.05
N VAL A 193 17.50 -1.35 37.51
CA VAL A 193 16.54 -0.26 37.71
C VAL A 193 16.82 0.86 36.70
N LYS A 194 15.77 1.39 36.07
CA LYS A 194 15.77 2.64 35.32
C LYS A 194 14.76 3.59 35.96
N PHE A 195 15.22 4.79 36.32
CA PHE A 195 14.36 5.79 36.94
C PHE A 195 13.61 6.62 35.90
N ARG A 196 12.36 6.95 36.23
CA ARG A 196 11.47 7.77 35.41
C ARG A 196 10.81 8.86 36.23
N MET A 197 10.50 10.00 35.61
CA MET A 197 9.72 11.06 36.25
C MET A 197 8.88 11.81 35.24
N VAL A 198 7.56 11.87 35.48
CA VAL A 198 6.66 12.74 34.71
C VAL A 198 6.84 14.16 35.20
N MET A 199 7.18 15.08 34.29
CA MET A 199 7.31 16.50 34.62
C MET A 199 5.95 17.18 34.50
N VAL A 200 5.45 17.69 35.63
CA VAL A 200 4.12 18.29 35.77
C VAL A 200 4.25 19.76 36.18
N PRO A 201 3.96 20.70 35.26
CA PRO A 201 4.08 22.14 35.49
C PRO A 201 3.44 22.62 36.79
N GLY A 202 4.22 23.32 37.62
CA GLY A 202 3.77 23.93 38.88
C GLY A 202 3.58 22.95 40.04
N LEU A 203 3.78 21.65 39.83
CA LEU A 203 3.61 20.62 40.87
C LEU A 203 4.95 20.00 41.28
N ASN A 204 5.75 19.51 40.34
CA ASN A 204 7.03 18.83 40.64
C ASN A 204 8.23 19.32 39.81
N ASP A 205 8.09 20.45 39.10
CA ASP A 205 9.10 21.01 38.20
C ASP A 205 9.86 22.20 38.77
N SER A 206 9.78 22.43 40.08
CA SER A 206 10.58 23.45 40.75
C SER A 206 12.07 23.11 40.72
N GLU A 207 12.93 24.13 40.61
CA GLU A 207 14.39 23.95 40.61
C GLU A 207 14.88 23.22 41.87
N ALA A 208 14.34 23.55 43.05
CA ALA A 208 14.67 22.88 44.30
C ALA A 208 14.26 21.40 44.29
N GLY A 209 13.08 21.08 43.76
CA GLY A 209 12.60 19.70 43.65
C GLY A 209 13.41 18.85 42.68
N ILE A 210 13.76 19.42 41.51
CA ILE A 210 14.61 18.74 40.52
C ILE A 210 16.02 18.49 41.09
N LYS A 211 16.59 19.49 41.77
CA LYS A 211 17.88 19.34 42.46
C LYS A 211 17.83 18.22 43.51
N ALA A 212 16.78 18.18 44.34
CA ALA A 212 16.61 17.12 45.34
C ALA A 212 16.46 15.72 44.69
N ALA A 213 15.76 15.62 43.55
CA ALA A 213 15.68 14.38 42.79
C ALA A 213 17.04 13.96 42.20
N ALA A 214 17.82 14.91 41.68
CA ALA A 214 19.16 14.64 41.18
C ALA A 214 20.11 14.17 42.30
N GLU A 215 20.12 14.85 43.44
CA GLU A 215 20.90 14.45 44.62
C GLU A 215 20.49 13.07 45.15
N PHE A 216 19.18 12.76 45.12
CA PHE A 216 18.68 11.43 45.48
C PHE A 216 19.23 10.35 44.54
N LEU A 217 19.16 10.56 43.22
CA LEU A 217 19.73 9.62 42.24
C LEU A 217 21.24 9.42 42.40
N GLN A 218 21.98 10.51 42.62
CA GLN A 218 23.42 10.45 42.89
C GLN A 218 23.73 9.65 44.15
N SER A 219 22.91 9.80 45.20
CA SER A 219 23.07 9.03 46.45
C SER A 219 22.89 7.52 46.25
N LEU A 220 22.22 7.12 45.16
CA LEU A 220 22.01 5.73 44.76
C LEU A 220 23.05 5.26 43.72
N GLY A 221 23.96 6.13 43.28
CA GLY A 221 24.95 5.83 42.24
C GLY A 221 24.40 5.86 40.80
N TYR A 222 23.26 6.51 40.56
CA TYR A 222 22.66 6.64 39.23
C TYR A 222 22.96 7.99 38.59
N GLU A 223 23.29 7.96 37.30
CA GLU A 223 23.69 9.15 36.53
C GLU A 223 22.67 9.54 35.46
N SER A 224 21.54 8.83 35.33
CA SER A 224 20.51 9.12 34.34
C SER A 224 19.08 8.94 34.84
N ILE A 225 18.16 9.67 34.20
CA ILE A 225 16.71 9.57 34.43
C ILE A 225 15.97 9.77 33.09
N GLU A 226 14.90 9.02 32.88
CA GLU A 226 13.99 9.23 31.76
C GLU A 226 12.86 10.19 32.18
N LEU A 227 12.75 11.32 31.49
CA LEU A 227 11.72 12.31 31.75
C LEU A 227 10.54 12.10 30.81
N LEU A 228 9.33 12.13 31.35
CA LEU A 228 8.09 12.00 30.59
C LEU A 228 7.34 13.33 30.58
N LYS A 229 6.78 13.67 29.43
CA LYS A 229 5.93 14.86 29.27
C LYS A 229 4.58 14.62 29.93
N TYR A 230 4.06 15.60 30.66
CA TYR A 230 2.66 15.56 31.08
C TYR A 230 1.71 15.71 29.88
N HIS A 231 0.79 14.75 29.73
CA HIS A 231 -0.31 14.78 28.77
C HIS A 231 -1.65 14.97 29.48
N ASN A 232 -2.48 15.89 29.00
CA ASN A 232 -3.82 16.18 29.54
C ASN A 232 -4.90 15.14 29.14
N MET A 233 -4.54 14.13 28.34
CA MET A 233 -5.50 13.13 27.83
C MET A 233 -6.22 12.34 28.94
N TYR A 234 -5.61 12.19 30.12
CA TYR A 234 -6.28 11.53 31.25
C TYR A 234 -7.46 12.35 31.78
N GLU A 235 -7.48 13.68 31.66
CA GLU A 235 -8.63 14.49 32.11
C GLU A 235 -9.85 14.22 31.22
N ASP A 236 -9.64 14.07 29.92
CA ASP A 236 -10.69 13.66 28.97
C ASP A 236 -11.16 12.23 29.25
N LYS A 237 -10.23 11.33 29.54
CA LYS A 237 -10.52 9.93 29.90
C LYS A 237 -11.33 9.85 31.20
N ALA A 238 -10.93 10.57 32.24
CA ALA A 238 -11.64 10.65 33.52
C ALA A 238 -13.07 11.19 33.32
N ARG A 239 -13.24 12.25 32.52
CA ARG A 239 -14.58 12.77 32.14
C ARG A 239 -15.44 11.71 31.45
N ARG A 240 -14.88 10.97 30.48
CA ARG A 240 -15.61 9.90 29.75
C ARG A 240 -16.03 8.75 30.66
N LEU A 241 -15.21 8.44 31.67
CA LEU A 241 -15.47 7.40 32.66
C LEU A 241 -16.35 7.87 33.82
N GLY A 242 -16.77 9.14 33.84
CA GLY A 242 -17.59 9.70 34.91
C GLY A 242 -16.85 9.82 36.25
N LEU A 243 -15.51 9.88 36.23
CA LEU A 243 -14.69 10.02 37.42
C LEU A 243 -14.61 11.49 37.85
N ASP A 244 -14.86 11.75 39.14
CA ASP A 244 -14.75 13.09 39.73
C ASP A 244 -13.28 13.42 40.02
N GLN A 245 -12.66 14.22 39.16
CA GLN A 245 -11.24 14.61 39.27
C GLN A 245 -11.06 16.10 39.00
N VAL A 246 -10.21 16.75 39.80
CA VAL A 246 -9.87 18.17 39.66
C VAL A 246 -8.96 18.35 38.43
N SER A 247 -9.38 19.19 37.48
CA SER A 247 -8.55 19.57 36.33
C SER A 247 -7.33 20.38 36.77
N LEU A 248 -6.17 20.07 36.23
CA LEU A 248 -4.92 20.78 36.52
C LEU A 248 -4.76 22.05 35.68
N ASN A 249 -5.55 22.22 34.61
CA ASN A 249 -5.49 23.36 33.69
C ASN A 249 -4.08 23.62 33.10
N ILE A 250 -3.34 22.54 32.83
CA ILE A 250 -2.00 22.60 32.22
C ILE A 250 -2.13 22.45 30.71
N SER A 251 -1.60 23.44 29.97
CA SER A 251 -1.54 23.42 28.50
C SER A 251 -0.38 22.56 27.97
N PRO A 252 -0.48 21.99 26.75
CA PRO A 252 0.63 21.27 26.11
C PRO A 252 1.93 22.10 26.02
N GLU A 253 1.82 23.41 25.82
CA GLU A 253 2.96 24.34 25.78
C GLU A 253 3.66 24.44 27.13
N GLN A 254 2.90 24.52 28.23
CA GLN A 254 3.45 24.51 29.58
C GLN A 254 4.13 23.18 29.89
N SER A 255 3.53 22.04 29.52
CA SER A 255 4.16 20.72 29.69
C SER A 255 5.50 20.61 28.98
N LEU A 256 5.55 21.07 27.71
CA LEU A 256 6.77 21.02 26.92
C LEU A 256 7.85 21.95 27.48
N ALA A 257 7.48 23.15 27.93
CA ALA A 257 8.40 24.09 28.56
C ALA A 257 8.99 23.51 29.85
N SER A 258 8.15 22.93 30.70
CA SER A 258 8.55 22.27 31.94
C SER A 258 9.51 21.11 31.70
N LEU A 259 9.19 20.23 30.74
CA LEU A 259 10.07 19.14 30.33
C LEU A 259 11.44 19.63 29.84
N ARG A 260 11.47 20.64 28.94
CA ARG A 260 12.73 21.21 28.42
C ARG A 260 13.59 21.81 29.54
N ASN A 261 12.97 22.55 30.45
CA ASN A 261 13.66 23.12 31.61
C ASN A 261 14.21 22.01 32.52
N ALA A 262 13.42 20.97 32.78
CA ALA A 262 13.86 19.85 33.60
C ALA A 262 15.07 19.12 33.00
N VAL A 263 15.10 18.88 31.68
CA VAL A 263 16.25 18.27 31.00
C VAL A 263 17.53 19.08 31.24
N VAL A 264 17.45 20.41 31.17
CA VAL A 264 18.60 21.30 31.44
C VAL A 264 18.98 21.24 32.92
N LEU A 265 18.03 21.37 33.83
CA LEU A 265 18.29 21.39 35.26
C LEU A 265 18.88 20.08 35.79
N PHE A 266 18.39 18.92 35.35
CA PHE A 266 18.99 17.63 35.71
C PHE A 266 20.43 17.54 35.19
N ARG A 267 20.70 18.00 33.96
CA ARG A 267 22.05 18.02 33.37
C ARG A 267 22.99 18.92 34.17
N ASP A 268 22.54 20.11 34.54
CA ASP A 268 23.31 21.06 35.34
C ASP A 268 23.61 20.52 36.75
N ASN A 269 22.75 19.62 37.26
CA ASN A 269 22.97 18.88 38.51
C ASN A 269 23.65 17.52 38.30
N GLY A 270 24.27 17.26 37.14
CA GLY A 270 25.09 16.06 36.91
C GLY A 270 24.32 14.77 36.62
N ILE A 271 23.04 14.86 36.26
CA ILE A 271 22.20 13.72 35.83
C ILE A 271 21.84 13.87 34.35
N LYS A 272 22.09 12.85 33.55
CA LYS A 272 21.64 12.79 32.16
C LYS A 272 20.12 12.54 32.10
N ALA A 273 19.36 13.57 31.78
CA ALA A 273 17.93 13.44 31.49
C ALA A 273 17.70 13.08 30.02
N GLU A 274 17.00 11.97 29.78
CA GLU A 274 16.63 11.46 28.46
C GLU A 274 15.14 11.69 28.19
N ASN A 275 14.78 12.02 26.95
CA ASN A 275 13.38 12.09 26.54
C ASN A 275 13.24 11.81 25.04
N ALA A 276 12.48 10.77 24.71
CA ALA A 276 12.32 10.31 23.33
C ALA A 276 11.77 11.38 22.36
N ASP A 277 10.89 12.27 22.83
CA ASP A 277 10.35 13.36 22.00
C ASP A 277 11.41 14.42 21.69
N LEU A 278 12.24 14.80 22.68
CA LEU A 278 13.27 15.84 22.55
C LEU A 278 14.56 15.34 21.87
N ASP A 279 14.86 14.06 22.00
CA ASP A 279 16.06 13.41 21.43
C ASP A 279 15.86 12.98 19.95
N SER A 280 14.71 13.33 19.35
CA SER A 280 14.27 12.91 18.02
C SER A 280 14.91 13.70 16.85
N SER A 281 16.24 13.81 16.79
CA SER A 281 16.89 14.34 15.58
C SER A 281 16.67 13.38 14.41
N ARG A 282 15.77 13.73 13.49
CA ARG A 282 15.49 12.96 12.26
C ARG A 282 16.59 13.21 11.23
N GLN A 283 17.22 12.18 10.68
CA GLN A 283 18.11 12.38 9.53
C GLN A 283 17.24 12.53 8.28
N GLN A 284 17.45 13.64 7.57
CA GLN A 284 16.85 13.89 6.27
C GLN A 284 17.93 13.87 5.20
N THR A 285 17.59 13.35 4.02
CA THR A 285 18.50 13.37 2.87
C THR A 285 18.79 14.79 2.47
N VAL A 286 20.07 15.09 2.24
CA VAL A 286 20.49 16.33 1.62
C VAL A 286 20.57 16.14 0.10
N PHE A 287 19.84 16.97 -0.64
CA PHE A 287 19.88 17.04 -2.10
C PHE A 287 20.61 18.30 -2.59
N THR A 288 21.08 18.29 -3.84
CA THR A 288 21.68 19.49 -4.44
C THR A 288 20.62 20.54 -4.73
N GLN A 289 21.02 21.81 -4.78
CA GLN A 289 20.11 22.91 -5.12
C GLN A 289 19.43 22.68 -6.49
N ARG A 290 20.16 22.11 -7.47
CA ARG A 290 19.62 21.76 -8.78
C ARG A 290 18.44 20.78 -8.70
N VAL A 291 18.53 19.76 -7.85
CA VAL A 291 17.43 18.79 -7.65
C VAL A 291 16.19 19.51 -7.09
N HIS A 292 16.37 20.37 -6.10
CA HIS A 292 15.27 21.18 -5.54
C HIS A 292 14.65 22.13 -6.56
N ASP A 293 15.48 22.82 -7.36
CA ASP A 293 15.01 23.76 -8.39
C ASP A 293 14.17 23.04 -9.46
N ILE A 294 14.63 21.87 -9.93
CA ILE A 294 13.90 21.08 -10.93
C ILE A 294 12.61 20.50 -10.35
N GLN A 295 12.63 19.99 -9.12
CA GLN A 295 11.43 19.52 -8.44
C GLN A 295 10.39 20.64 -8.32
N LYS A 296 10.83 21.84 -7.94
CA LYS A 296 9.99 23.03 -7.85
C LYS A 296 9.40 23.39 -9.23
N ASP A 297 10.21 23.46 -10.27
CA ASP A 297 9.76 23.76 -11.64
C ASP A 297 8.67 22.79 -12.13
N ILE A 298 8.84 21.50 -11.85
CA ILE A 298 7.86 20.46 -12.18
C ILE A 298 6.56 20.71 -11.40
N ARG A 299 6.65 20.86 -10.08
CA ARG A 299 5.51 21.08 -9.17
C ARG A 299 4.75 22.38 -9.43
N GLU A 300 5.42 23.42 -9.93
CA GLU A 300 4.83 24.73 -10.21
C GLU A 300 4.30 24.88 -11.65
N SER A 301 4.69 23.98 -12.57
CA SER A 301 4.26 24.05 -13.98
C SER A 301 2.75 23.84 -14.23
N GLY A 302 2.02 23.35 -13.23
CA GLY A 302 0.62 22.97 -13.34
C GLY A 302 0.42 21.63 -14.05
N ARG A 303 -0.83 21.28 -14.36
CA ARG A 303 -1.18 20.06 -15.10
C ARG A 303 -1.73 20.43 -16.46
N ALA A 304 -1.21 19.83 -17.54
CA ALA A 304 -1.66 20.17 -18.88
C ALA A 304 -2.05 18.94 -19.71
N LEU A 305 -2.84 19.18 -20.75
CA LEU A 305 -3.13 18.16 -21.78
C LEU A 305 -2.26 18.43 -23.00
N CYS A 306 -1.51 17.44 -23.48
CA CYS A 306 -0.68 17.55 -24.67
C CYS A 306 -1.27 16.78 -25.86
N MET A 307 -1.52 17.49 -26.97
CA MET A 307 -2.03 16.89 -28.21
C MET A 307 -0.97 16.73 -29.29
N GLU A 308 0.31 17.01 -29.02
CA GLU A 308 1.36 16.99 -30.05
C GLU A 308 1.49 15.62 -30.69
N VAL A 309 1.68 14.59 -29.88
CA VAL A 309 1.85 13.21 -30.32
C VAL A 309 0.61 12.77 -31.09
N SER A 310 -0.58 12.98 -30.54
CA SER A 310 -1.86 12.69 -31.19
C SER A 310 -2.02 13.34 -32.57
N LYS A 311 -1.60 14.61 -32.71
CA LYS A 311 -1.58 15.34 -33.99
C LYS A 311 -0.64 14.68 -34.99
N LEU A 312 0.56 14.29 -34.56
CA LEU A 312 1.56 13.66 -35.42
C LEU A 312 1.13 12.27 -35.88
N LYS A 313 0.62 11.44 -34.97
CA LYS A 313 0.05 10.11 -35.26
C LYS A 313 -1.09 10.22 -36.28
N THR A 314 -2.05 11.11 -36.04
CA THR A 314 -3.17 11.36 -36.96
C THR A 314 -2.71 11.82 -38.35
N ARG A 315 -1.73 12.73 -38.44
CA ARG A 315 -1.17 13.19 -39.72
C ARG A 315 -0.50 12.05 -40.48
N TYR A 316 0.27 11.22 -39.79
CA TYR A 316 0.93 10.06 -40.38
C TYR A 316 -0.10 9.11 -41.00
N TYR A 317 -1.12 8.71 -40.24
CA TYR A 317 -2.11 7.74 -40.73
C TYR A 317 -3.01 8.29 -41.83
N ARG A 318 -3.39 9.58 -41.78
CA ARG A 318 -4.11 10.21 -42.90
C ARG A 318 -3.32 10.19 -44.20
N LYS A 319 -1.99 10.35 -44.13
CA LYS A 319 -1.12 10.38 -45.30
C LYS A 319 -0.81 8.98 -45.82
N ASN A 320 -0.57 8.02 -44.93
CA ASN A 320 -0.01 6.71 -45.29
C ASN A 320 -1.01 5.54 -45.23
N GLY A 321 -2.16 5.72 -44.58
CA GLY A 321 -3.15 4.65 -44.38
C GLY A 321 -2.66 3.53 -43.45
N PHE A 322 -3.37 2.39 -43.52
CA PHE A 322 -3.12 1.18 -42.73
C PHE A 322 -2.85 -0.07 -43.62
N SER A 323 -2.45 0.12 -44.88
CA SER A 323 -2.32 -0.98 -45.86
C SER A 323 -1.07 -1.84 -45.69
N LYS A 324 -0.05 -1.32 -45.00
CA LYS A 324 1.17 -2.06 -44.68
C LYS A 324 0.93 -3.02 -43.50
N PRO A 325 1.73 -4.08 -43.35
CA PRO A 325 1.68 -4.96 -42.18
C PRO A 325 1.75 -4.20 -40.86
N THR A 326 0.99 -4.67 -39.85
CA THR A 326 0.83 -3.99 -38.56
C THR A 326 2.16 -3.60 -37.91
N PRO A 327 3.15 -4.51 -37.74
CA PRO A 327 4.43 -4.16 -37.13
C PRO A 327 5.18 -3.05 -37.89
N ILE A 328 5.18 -3.09 -39.21
CA ILE A 328 5.91 -2.11 -40.04
C ILE A 328 5.27 -0.73 -39.92
N HIS A 329 3.96 -0.62 -40.09
CA HIS A 329 3.33 0.70 -40.13
C HIS A 329 3.30 1.35 -38.73
N ARG A 330 3.20 0.55 -37.66
CA ARG A 330 3.29 1.02 -36.26
C ARG A 330 4.67 1.57 -35.95
N ALA A 331 5.73 0.88 -36.38
CA ALA A 331 7.11 1.34 -36.25
C ALA A 331 7.41 2.59 -37.09
N GLN A 332 6.92 2.65 -38.34
CA GLN A 332 7.06 3.84 -39.19
C GLN A 332 6.30 5.05 -38.61
N ARG A 333 5.15 4.82 -37.97
CA ARG A 333 4.42 5.85 -37.23
C ARG A 333 5.21 6.36 -36.04
N LEU A 334 5.80 5.47 -35.23
CA LEU A 334 6.67 5.85 -34.11
C LEU A 334 7.87 6.67 -34.62
N SER A 335 8.53 6.19 -35.68
CA SER A 335 9.62 6.91 -36.36
C SER A 335 9.21 8.31 -36.80
N TYR A 336 8.03 8.46 -37.40
CA TYR A 336 7.49 9.76 -37.77
C TYR A 336 7.28 10.67 -36.55
N VAL A 337 6.72 10.16 -35.45
CA VAL A 337 6.50 10.94 -34.23
C VAL A 337 7.84 11.39 -33.63
N LEU A 338 8.77 10.47 -33.39
CA LEU A 338 10.07 10.77 -32.78
C LEU A 338 10.93 11.72 -33.63
N LYS A 339 10.79 11.66 -34.97
CA LYS A 339 11.46 12.59 -35.88
C LYS A 339 10.87 14.01 -35.84
N ASN A 340 9.58 14.17 -35.54
CA ASN A 340 8.88 15.44 -35.70
C ASN A 340 8.40 16.08 -34.39
N LYS A 341 8.39 15.37 -33.26
CA LYS A 341 7.98 15.96 -31.99
C LYS A 341 8.97 17.03 -31.53
N THR A 342 8.50 17.99 -30.75
CA THR A 342 9.32 19.06 -30.19
C THR A 342 10.41 18.49 -29.28
N VAL A 343 11.64 18.94 -29.47
CA VAL A 343 12.81 18.70 -28.61
C VAL A 343 12.91 19.89 -27.66
N LYS A 344 13.04 19.63 -26.36
CA LYS A 344 13.23 20.67 -25.34
C LYS A 344 14.27 20.22 -24.33
N VAL A 345 15.16 21.14 -23.97
CA VAL A 345 16.10 21.02 -22.86
C VAL A 345 15.76 22.13 -21.89
N TYR A 346 15.33 21.78 -20.67
CA TYR A 346 15.01 22.76 -19.64
C TYR A 346 16.29 23.23 -18.92
N PRO A 347 16.28 24.42 -18.29
CA PRO A 347 17.41 24.92 -17.53
C PRO A 347 17.85 23.92 -16.44
N GLY A 348 19.17 23.80 -16.22
CA GLY A 348 19.74 22.96 -15.18
C GLY A 348 19.72 21.44 -15.44
N GLU A 349 19.03 20.96 -16.47
CA GLU A 349 18.97 19.51 -16.75
C GLU A 349 20.33 18.91 -17.09
N LEU A 350 20.61 17.72 -16.54
CA LEU A 350 21.73 16.86 -16.91
C LEU A 350 21.30 15.61 -17.70
N LEU A 351 19.99 15.31 -17.72
CA LEU A 351 19.39 14.23 -18.48
C LEU A 351 18.29 14.83 -19.36
N VAL A 352 18.38 14.62 -20.67
CA VAL A 352 17.50 15.26 -21.65
C VAL A 352 16.48 14.29 -22.25
N GLY A 353 15.38 14.84 -22.74
CA GLY A 353 14.27 14.07 -23.29
C GLY A 353 12.94 14.53 -22.69
N ASN A 354 12.11 15.27 -23.42
CA ASN A 354 10.77 15.64 -22.94
C ASN A 354 9.72 14.59 -23.36
N PHE A 355 8.91 14.10 -22.42
CA PHE A 355 7.75 13.23 -22.72
C PHE A 355 6.74 13.93 -23.64
N THR A 356 6.41 15.18 -23.31
CA THR A 356 5.43 15.98 -24.05
C THR A 356 5.97 17.36 -24.43
N SER A 357 5.28 18.09 -25.32
CA SER A 357 5.63 19.49 -25.63
C SER A 357 5.46 20.48 -24.47
N LYS A 358 4.92 20.05 -23.31
CA LYS A 358 4.72 20.84 -22.09
C LYS A 358 5.55 20.23 -20.95
N ARG A 359 5.83 20.96 -19.87
CA ARG A 359 6.67 20.47 -18.76
C ARG A 359 6.02 19.28 -18.05
N VAL A 360 4.81 19.45 -17.51
CA VAL A 360 4.01 18.37 -16.92
C VAL A 360 2.71 18.24 -17.70
N ALA A 361 2.54 17.15 -18.43
CA ALA A 361 1.31 16.93 -19.19
C ALA A 361 1.04 15.47 -19.50
N GLY A 362 -0.25 15.15 -19.60
CA GLY A 362 -0.71 13.86 -20.10
C GLY A 362 -1.00 13.89 -21.60
N GLN A 363 -0.87 12.74 -22.24
CA GLN A 363 -1.10 12.58 -23.67
C GLN A 363 -2.56 12.23 -23.96
N VAL A 364 -3.02 12.64 -25.15
CA VAL A 364 -4.28 12.13 -25.72
C VAL A 364 -3.96 10.80 -26.43
N TRP A 365 -4.68 9.73 -26.07
CA TRP A 365 -4.51 8.39 -26.64
C TRP A 365 -5.59 8.08 -27.67
N GLU A 366 -5.47 8.75 -28.80
CA GLU A 366 -6.53 8.77 -29.80
C GLU A 366 -6.78 7.40 -30.47
N GLU A 367 -5.75 6.56 -30.56
CA GLU A 367 -5.85 5.23 -31.16
C GLU A 367 -6.59 4.24 -30.24
N GLN A 368 -6.64 4.54 -28.95
CA GLN A 368 -7.22 3.71 -27.90
C GLN A 368 -8.55 4.31 -27.42
N TYR A 369 -8.45 5.34 -26.56
CA TYR A 369 -9.56 6.02 -25.90
C TYR A 369 -10.12 7.21 -26.66
N GLY A 370 -9.51 7.63 -27.78
CA GLY A 370 -9.84 8.88 -28.48
C GLY A 370 -11.31 9.13 -28.80
N ILE A 371 -12.12 8.08 -28.91
CA ILE A 371 -13.57 8.24 -29.07
C ILE A 371 -14.27 8.65 -27.76
N LEU A 372 -13.79 8.19 -26.60
CA LEU A 372 -14.30 8.52 -25.26
C LEU A 372 -13.87 9.90 -24.79
N ASP A 373 -12.74 10.43 -25.26
CA ASP A 373 -12.25 11.76 -24.88
C ASP A 373 -13.26 12.88 -25.20
N ILE A 374 -14.17 12.68 -26.17
CA ILE A 374 -15.28 13.60 -26.45
C ILE A 374 -16.16 13.87 -25.21
N SER A 375 -16.26 12.88 -24.31
CA SER A 375 -17.14 12.91 -23.13
C SER A 375 -16.66 13.84 -22.03
N PHE A 376 -15.38 14.25 -22.02
CA PHE A 376 -14.84 15.12 -20.97
C PHE A 376 -14.02 16.31 -21.49
N LEU A 377 -13.49 16.27 -22.72
CA LEU A 377 -12.65 17.35 -23.25
C LEU A 377 -13.32 18.73 -23.29
N TYR A 378 -14.65 18.81 -23.35
CA TYR A 378 -15.38 20.09 -23.34
C TYR A 378 -15.25 20.83 -22.00
N LYS A 379 -14.89 20.12 -20.92
CA LYS A 379 -14.76 20.66 -19.57
C LYS A 379 -13.40 20.43 -18.91
N ILE A 380 -12.45 19.86 -19.62
CA ILE A 380 -11.09 19.52 -19.14
C ILE A 380 -10.39 20.64 -18.36
N ASN A 381 -10.62 21.91 -18.72
CA ASN A 381 -10.03 23.08 -18.03
C ASN A 381 -10.67 23.44 -16.69
N ARG A 382 -11.79 22.82 -16.33
CA ARG A 382 -12.59 23.14 -15.13
C ARG A 382 -13.11 21.88 -14.42
N GLN A 383 -12.69 20.70 -14.86
CA GLN A 383 -13.09 19.45 -14.23
C GLN A 383 -12.50 19.34 -12.82
N LYS A 384 -13.17 18.55 -11.97
CA LYS A 384 -12.73 18.26 -10.61
C LYS A 384 -12.34 16.79 -10.45
N PRO A 385 -11.43 16.44 -9.53
CA PRO A 385 -10.70 17.33 -8.62
C PRO A 385 -9.58 18.13 -9.29
N VAL A 386 -9.02 17.64 -10.40
CA VAL A 386 -7.90 18.29 -11.11
C VAL A 386 -8.29 18.80 -12.50
N SER A 387 -8.06 20.09 -12.74
CA SER A 387 -8.20 20.70 -14.06
C SER A 387 -6.90 20.64 -14.86
N PHE A 388 -7.01 20.44 -16.17
CA PHE A 388 -5.85 20.46 -17.07
C PHE A 388 -5.83 21.69 -17.97
N GLN A 389 -4.66 22.27 -18.16
CA GLN A 389 -4.41 23.36 -19.10
C GLN A 389 -4.50 22.87 -20.55
N CYS A 390 -5.63 23.17 -21.22
CA CYS A 390 -5.81 22.97 -22.65
C CYS A 390 -6.36 24.23 -23.31
N SER A 391 -5.78 24.68 -24.43
CA SER A 391 -6.28 25.84 -25.16
C SER A 391 -7.56 25.52 -25.95
N PHE A 392 -8.38 26.54 -26.24
CA PHE A 392 -9.55 26.39 -27.11
C PHE A 392 -9.15 25.87 -28.50
N ARG A 393 -8.02 26.35 -29.06
CA ARG A 393 -7.50 25.92 -30.35
C ARG A 393 -7.14 24.44 -30.37
N GLU A 394 -6.53 23.92 -29.30
CA GLU A 394 -6.23 22.49 -29.16
C GLU A 394 -7.52 21.66 -29.14
N ARG A 395 -8.50 22.02 -28.29
CA ARG A 395 -9.80 21.32 -28.25
C ARG A 395 -10.52 21.35 -29.59
N TRP A 396 -10.56 22.50 -30.25
CA TRP A 396 -11.20 22.62 -31.56
C TRP A 396 -10.50 21.75 -32.61
N TYR A 397 -9.17 21.70 -32.59
CA TYR A 397 -8.41 20.81 -33.47
C TYR A 397 -8.74 19.34 -33.19
N PHE A 398 -8.87 18.94 -31.93
CA PHE A 398 -9.28 17.59 -31.58
C PHE A 398 -10.63 17.23 -32.23
N TYR A 399 -11.67 18.03 -32.01
CA TYR A 399 -13.01 17.76 -32.54
C TYR A 399 -13.11 17.78 -34.07
N THR A 400 -12.34 18.66 -34.72
CA THR A 400 -12.43 18.83 -36.19
C THR A 400 -11.45 17.96 -36.96
N ARG A 401 -10.32 17.58 -36.35
CA ARG A 401 -9.22 16.90 -37.05
C ARG A 401 -8.78 15.59 -36.39
N ILE A 402 -8.93 15.34 -35.10
CA ILE A 402 -8.48 14.07 -34.51
C ILE A 402 -9.65 13.10 -34.43
N PHE A 403 -10.68 13.47 -33.67
CA PHE A 403 -11.85 12.64 -33.40
C PHE A 403 -12.52 12.03 -34.66
N PRO A 404 -12.81 12.78 -35.74
CA PRO A 404 -13.52 12.21 -36.89
C PRO A 404 -12.73 11.11 -37.62
N PHE A 405 -11.40 11.13 -37.52
CA PHE A 405 -10.56 10.08 -38.10
C PHE A 405 -10.59 8.83 -37.21
N TRP A 406 -10.40 9.00 -35.91
CA TRP A 406 -10.32 7.88 -34.96
C TRP A 406 -11.65 7.24 -34.59
N LEU A 407 -12.77 7.89 -34.92
CA LEU A 407 -14.11 7.32 -34.82
C LEU A 407 -14.24 5.94 -35.50
N LYS A 408 -13.48 5.70 -36.57
CA LYS A 408 -13.49 4.43 -37.33
C LYS A 408 -12.24 3.57 -37.17
N HIS A 409 -11.19 4.10 -36.53
CA HIS A 409 -9.87 3.49 -36.51
C HIS A 409 -9.32 3.20 -35.11
N SER A 410 -10.01 3.65 -34.06
CA SER A 410 -9.66 3.37 -32.67
C SER A 410 -9.88 1.91 -32.28
N LEU A 411 -9.23 1.47 -31.20
CA LEU A 411 -9.42 0.15 -30.61
C LEU A 411 -10.89 -0.13 -30.30
N ILE A 412 -11.56 0.81 -29.63
CA ILE A 412 -12.98 0.69 -29.24
C ILE A 412 -13.86 0.45 -30.48
N ALA A 413 -13.63 1.17 -31.58
CA ALA A 413 -14.37 0.97 -32.82
C ALA A 413 -14.11 -0.40 -33.48
N LYS A 414 -12.92 -0.97 -33.27
CA LYS A 414 -12.57 -2.31 -33.80
C LYS A 414 -13.15 -3.43 -32.94
N VAL A 415 -13.18 -3.26 -31.62
CA VAL A 415 -13.76 -4.24 -30.69
C VAL A 415 -15.28 -4.23 -30.73
N TYR A 416 -15.90 -3.04 -30.83
CA TYR A 416 -17.35 -2.85 -30.81
C TYR A 416 -17.86 -2.15 -32.09
N PRO A 417 -17.85 -2.83 -33.26
CA PRO A 417 -18.15 -2.20 -34.54
C PRO A 417 -19.65 -1.90 -34.74
N ARG A 418 -20.54 -2.56 -34.00
CA ARG A 418 -22.00 -2.32 -34.07
C ARG A 418 -22.43 -1.35 -32.98
N LEU A 419 -23.43 -0.52 -33.29
CA LEU A 419 -24.00 0.42 -32.32
C LEU A 419 -24.57 -0.30 -31.09
N SER A 420 -25.16 -1.49 -31.25
CA SER A 420 -25.64 -2.31 -30.13
C SER A 420 -24.50 -2.68 -29.17
N ASP A 421 -23.37 -3.12 -29.73
CA ASP A 421 -22.22 -3.61 -28.95
C ASP A 421 -21.55 -2.44 -28.23
N PHE A 422 -21.50 -1.28 -28.87
CA PHE A 422 -21.03 -0.04 -28.27
C PHE A 422 -21.94 0.44 -27.13
N ILE A 423 -23.27 0.35 -27.28
CA ILE A 423 -24.23 0.68 -26.21
C ILE A 423 -24.05 -0.26 -25.01
N VAL A 424 -23.83 -1.56 -25.25
CA VAL A 424 -23.54 -2.54 -24.19
C VAL A 424 -22.26 -2.15 -23.42
N MET A 425 -21.18 -1.84 -24.15
CA MET A 425 -19.93 -1.37 -23.56
C MET A 425 -20.15 -0.12 -22.70
N LEU A 426 -20.94 0.85 -23.19
CA LEU A 426 -21.25 2.08 -22.45
C LEU A 426 -22.05 1.78 -21.18
N ALA A 427 -23.04 0.90 -21.26
CA ALA A 427 -23.84 0.50 -20.10
C ALA A 427 -22.98 -0.15 -19.01
N ARG A 428 -22.10 -1.10 -19.37
CA ARG A 428 -21.17 -1.76 -18.44
C ARG A 428 -20.19 -0.77 -17.81
N SER A 429 -19.59 0.08 -18.65
CA SER A 429 -18.65 1.12 -18.20
C SER A 429 -19.31 2.18 -17.31
N SER A 430 -20.61 2.40 -17.44
CA SER A 430 -21.36 3.37 -16.63
C SER A 430 -21.84 2.78 -15.31
N GLU A 431 -22.14 1.48 -15.30
CA GLU A 431 -22.65 0.78 -14.13
C GLU A 431 -21.56 0.59 -13.07
N MET A 432 -20.41 0.01 -13.43
CA MET A 432 -19.28 -0.22 -12.51
C MET A 432 -19.73 -0.87 -11.18
N VAL A 433 -20.36 -2.04 -11.28
CA VAL A 433 -20.87 -2.78 -10.11
C VAL A 433 -20.31 -4.19 -10.05
N ALA A 434 -20.37 -4.93 -11.16
CA ALA A 434 -19.96 -6.33 -11.22
C ALA A 434 -18.50 -6.54 -11.64
N GLY A 435 -17.96 -5.66 -12.48
CA GLY A 435 -16.59 -5.73 -12.98
C GLY A 435 -16.24 -4.59 -13.92
N PHE A 436 -14.99 -4.56 -14.37
CA PHE A 436 -14.50 -3.59 -15.35
C PHE A 436 -13.28 -4.16 -16.09
N ASN A 437 -13.18 -3.87 -17.39
CA ASN A 437 -12.04 -4.26 -18.22
C ASN A 437 -11.11 -3.07 -18.39
N ASN A 438 -9.90 -3.16 -17.82
CA ASN A 438 -8.89 -2.09 -17.85
C ASN A 438 -8.25 -1.94 -19.23
N ASN A 439 -8.12 -3.04 -19.98
CA ASN A 439 -7.48 -3.07 -21.30
C ASN A 439 -8.24 -2.38 -22.44
N MET A 440 -9.33 -1.67 -22.15
CA MET A 440 -9.97 -0.82 -23.14
C MET A 440 -9.04 0.28 -23.69
N ALA A 441 -7.87 0.52 -23.06
CA ALA A 441 -6.76 1.25 -23.67
C ALA A 441 -5.90 0.35 -24.57
N ALA A 442 -5.08 -0.48 -23.94
CA ALA A 442 -3.99 -1.25 -24.51
C ALA A 442 -3.50 -2.22 -23.42
N ILE A 443 -2.66 -3.18 -23.79
CA ILE A 443 -1.88 -3.94 -22.81
C ILE A 443 -0.63 -3.09 -22.49
N ALA A 444 -0.65 -2.42 -21.34
CA ALA A 444 0.52 -1.76 -20.78
C ALA A 444 1.12 -2.68 -19.70
N HIS A 445 1.56 -2.17 -18.54
CA HIS A 445 1.94 -3.01 -17.40
C HIS A 445 3.03 -4.05 -17.73
N PHE A 446 4.22 -3.61 -18.13
CA PHE A 446 5.35 -4.50 -18.37
C PHE A 446 6.67 -3.91 -17.85
N ILE A 447 7.66 -4.79 -17.64
CA ILE A 447 9.01 -4.38 -17.29
C ILE A 447 9.85 -4.20 -18.54
N VAL A 448 10.49 -3.05 -18.64
CA VAL A 448 11.44 -2.75 -19.70
C VAL A 448 12.75 -3.49 -19.43
N ASN A 449 13.18 -4.32 -20.37
CA ASN A 449 14.49 -4.98 -20.29
C ASN A 449 15.61 -3.99 -20.67
N PHE A 450 15.97 -3.12 -19.73
CA PHE A 450 16.98 -2.09 -19.95
C PHE A 450 18.39 -2.66 -20.13
N GLU A 451 18.71 -3.80 -19.52
CA GLU A 451 20.05 -4.41 -19.63
C GLU A 451 20.46 -4.63 -21.09
N ARG A 452 19.51 -5.05 -21.94
CA ARG A 452 19.79 -5.27 -23.36
C ARG A 452 20.13 -3.99 -24.11
N ILE A 453 19.39 -2.90 -23.90
CA ILE A 453 19.72 -1.64 -24.57
C ILE A 453 21.04 -1.07 -24.05
N LEU A 454 21.33 -1.27 -22.76
CA LEU A 454 22.57 -0.78 -22.15
C LEU A 454 23.80 -1.57 -22.60
N THR A 455 23.69 -2.89 -22.77
CA THR A 455 24.82 -3.76 -23.13
C THR A 455 25.05 -3.90 -24.64
N LEU A 456 24.00 -3.79 -25.47
CA LEU A 456 24.09 -3.99 -26.92
C LEU A 456 23.96 -2.68 -27.72
N GLY A 457 23.28 -1.68 -27.16
CA GLY A 457 22.75 -0.56 -27.92
C GLY A 457 21.72 -1.01 -28.97
N THR A 458 21.12 -0.05 -29.68
CA THR A 458 20.24 -0.38 -30.83
C THR A 458 21.01 -1.12 -31.93
N THR A 459 22.31 -0.83 -32.10
CA THR A 459 23.14 -1.46 -33.13
C THR A 459 23.25 -2.97 -32.91
N GLY A 460 23.55 -3.40 -31.68
CA GLY A 460 23.65 -4.83 -31.35
C GLY A 460 22.30 -5.54 -31.45
N LEU A 461 21.22 -4.91 -30.96
CA LEU A 461 19.86 -5.45 -31.10
C LEU A 461 19.43 -5.62 -32.56
N ILE A 462 19.74 -4.65 -33.43
CA ILE A 462 19.46 -4.75 -34.87
C ILE A 462 20.22 -5.91 -35.49
N GLU A 463 21.48 -6.14 -35.10
CA GLU A 463 22.26 -7.25 -35.64
C GLU A 463 21.75 -8.62 -35.17
N GLU A 464 21.32 -8.72 -33.91
CA GLU A 464 20.66 -9.91 -33.38
C GLU A 464 19.37 -10.21 -34.17
N ILE A 465 18.53 -9.20 -34.40
CA ILE A 465 17.30 -9.33 -35.18
C ILE A 465 17.60 -9.74 -36.63
N ARG A 466 18.61 -9.14 -37.27
CA ARG A 466 19.02 -9.51 -38.64
C ARG A 466 19.55 -10.94 -38.73
N THR A 467 20.22 -11.40 -37.68
CA THR A 467 20.71 -12.78 -37.60
C THR A 467 19.53 -13.73 -37.50
N ALA A 468 18.60 -13.49 -36.57
CA ALA A 468 17.36 -14.27 -36.45
C ALA A 468 16.51 -14.22 -37.73
N GLN A 469 16.48 -13.09 -38.42
CA GLN A 469 15.80 -12.90 -39.70
C GLN A 469 16.35 -13.83 -40.80
N LYS A 470 17.69 -13.97 -40.86
CA LYS A 470 18.37 -14.85 -41.83
C LYS A 470 18.25 -16.33 -41.47
N GLU A 471 18.42 -16.67 -40.20
CA GLU A 471 18.41 -18.06 -39.72
C GLU A 471 17.00 -18.67 -39.70
N LYS A 472 15.97 -17.84 -39.52
CA LYS A 472 14.57 -18.27 -39.40
C LYS A 472 13.69 -17.58 -40.44
N PRO A 473 13.84 -17.88 -41.74
CA PRO A 473 13.08 -17.22 -42.81
C PRO A 473 11.57 -17.50 -42.75
N GLY A 474 11.15 -18.58 -42.06
CA GLY A 474 9.73 -18.91 -41.83
C GLY A 474 9.05 -18.10 -40.71
N ASN A 475 9.80 -17.35 -39.91
CA ASN A 475 9.23 -16.45 -38.90
C ASN A 475 8.65 -15.18 -39.55
N ASN A 476 7.88 -14.39 -38.78
CA ASN A 476 7.26 -13.16 -39.26
C ASN A 476 8.32 -12.11 -39.64
N GLN A 477 8.59 -11.99 -40.94
CA GLN A 477 9.57 -11.04 -41.48
C GLN A 477 9.15 -9.58 -41.27
N ASP A 478 7.84 -9.31 -41.25
CA ASP A 478 7.32 -7.96 -41.04
C ASP A 478 7.55 -7.49 -39.60
N PHE A 479 7.48 -8.41 -38.62
CA PHE A 479 7.85 -8.13 -37.24
C PHE A 479 9.31 -7.68 -37.13
N TYR A 480 10.25 -8.46 -37.68
CA TYR A 480 11.68 -8.10 -37.64
C TYR A 480 11.96 -6.75 -38.31
N ASN A 481 11.36 -6.51 -39.49
CA ASN A 481 11.50 -5.23 -40.19
C ASN A 481 10.92 -4.06 -39.38
N GLY A 482 9.77 -4.27 -38.73
CA GLY A 482 9.16 -3.29 -37.83
C GLY A 482 10.06 -2.97 -36.64
N ALA A 483 10.61 -3.98 -35.97
CA ALA A 483 11.50 -3.81 -34.82
C ALA A 483 12.78 -3.03 -35.19
N ILE A 484 13.41 -3.35 -36.34
CA ILE A 484 14.58 -2.60 -36.85
C ILE A 484 14.23 -1.13 -37.09
N ILE A 485 13.09 -0.83 -37.72
CA ILE A 485 12.64 0.56 -37.96
C ILE A 485 12.46 1.31 -36.64
N ALA A 486 11.89 0.65 -35.63
CA ALA A 486 11.65 1.25 -34.33
C ALA A 486 12.97 1.54 -33.58
N LEU A 487 13.92 0.62 -33.59
CA LEU A 487 15.25 0.82 -33.02
C LEU A 487 16.02 1.97 -33.70
N GLN A 488 15.96 2.04 -35.04
CA GLN A 488 16.54 3.16 -35.78
C GLN A 488 15.83 4.50 -35.50
N ALA A 489 14.53 4.48 -35.22
CA ALA A 489 13.82 5.68 -34.81
C ALA A 489 14.34 6.24 -33.48
N LEU A 490 14.70 5.36 -32.55
CA LEU A 490 15.27 5.72 -31.26
C LEU A 490 16.66 6.37 -31.42
N GLU A 491 17.52 5.84 -32.30
CA GLU A 491 18.81 6.48 -32.65
C GLU A 491 18.62 7.90 -33.18
N ASN A 492 17.68 8.07 -34.11
CA ASN A 492 17.39 9.38 -34.70
C ASN A 492 16.83 10.35 -33.65
N PHE A 493 16.09 9.87 -32.66
CA PHE A 493 15.57 10.71 -31.59
C PHE A 493 16.72 11.28 -30.73
N ALA A 494 17.66 10.45 -30.32
CA ALA A 494 18.84 10.87 -29.55
C ALA A 494 19.74 11.84 -30.35
N GLN A 495 19.94 11.58 -31.65
CA GLN A 495 20.72 12.47 -32.51
C GLN A 495 20.14 13.89 -32.57
N ARG A 496 18.81 14.04 -32.57
CA ARG A 496 18.17 15.37 -32.55
C ARG A 496 18.48 16.15 -31.28
N TYR A 497 18.59 15.46 -30.14
CA TYR A 497 19.03 16.10 -28.89
C TYR A 497 20.51 16.46 -28.92
N ALA A 498 21.36 15.58 -29.44
CA ALA A 498 22.78 15.90 -29.62
C ALA A 498 22.99 17.17 -30.48
N ASP A 499 22.23 17.30 -31.56
CA ASP A 499 22.30 18.47 -32.45
C ASP A 499 21.85 19.75 -31.73
N ASP A 500 20.74 19.69 -30.99
CA ASP A 500 20.21 20.86 -30.25
C ASP A 500 21.11 21.26 -29.08
N LEU A 501 21.63 20.30 -28.32
CA LEU A 501 22.60 20.51 -27.25
C LEU A 501 23.90 21.12 -27.76
N THR A 502 24.37 20.70 -28.94
CA THR A 502 25.54 21.29 -29.59
C THR A 502 25.31 22.75 -29.95
N ARG A 503 24.11 23.07 -30.47
CA ARG A 503 23.72 24.43 -30.77
C ARG A 503 23.65 25.27 -29.50
N MET A 504 22.96 24.79 -28.47
CA MET A 504 22.85 25.46 -27.17
C MET A 504 24.22 25.69 -26.53
N SER A 505 25.13 24.72 -26.58
CA SER A 505 26.48 24.86 -26.04
C SER A 505 27.28 25.99 -26.70
N ARG A 506 27.10 26.22 -28.01
CA ARG A 506 27.76 27.32 -28.74
C ARG A 506 27.21 28.69 -28.34
N GLU A 507 25.95 28.74 -27.94
CA GLU A 507 25.23 29.95 -27.52
C GLU A 507 25.37 30.22 -26.01
N GLU A 508 25.83 29.24 -25.23
CA GLU A 508 25.93 29.33 -23.76
C GLU A 508 27.12 30.19 -23.31
N SER A 509 26.81 31.11 -22.40
CA SER A 509 27.75 32.08 -21.83
C SER A 509 28.42 31.55 -20.55
N ASP A 510 27.71 30.78 -19.73
CA ASP A 510 28.28 30.17 -18.53
C ASP A 510 29.23 29.03 -18.91
N PRO A 511 30.53 29.11 -18.60
CA PRO A 511 31.48 28.05 -18.91
C PRO A 511 31.14 26.70 -18.29
N VAL A 512 30.53 26.67 -17.10
CA VAL A 512 30.14 25.41 -16.43
C VAL A 512 28.99 24.78 -17.19
N ARG A 513 27.89 25.51 -17.39
CA ARG A 513 26.74 25.01 -18.15
C ARG A 513 27.11 24.62 -19.58
N ARG A 514 27.98 25.38 -20.24
CA ARG A 514 28.46 25.06 -21.59
C ARG A 514 29.15 23.71 -21.64
N LYS A 515 29.98 23.37 -20.63
CA LYS A 515 30.66 22.08 -20.53
C LYS A 515 29.64 20.95 -20.34
N GLU A 516 28.66 21.13 -19.46
CA GLU A 516 27.58 20.15 -19.27
C GLU A 516 26.80 19.91 -20.58
N LEU A 517 26.49 20.95 -21.35
CA LEU A 517 25.82 20.84 -22.64
C LEU A 517 26.67 20.07 -23.68
N GLN A 518 28.00 20.23 -23.66
CA GLN A 518 28.91 19.48 -24.53
C GLN A 518 28.94 18.00 -24.15
N GLU A 519 29.09 17.72 -22.86
CA GLU A 519 29.09 16.37 -22.33
C GLU A 519 27.76 15.64 -22.64
N MET A 520 26.62 16.30 -22.41
CA MET A 520 25.31 15.74 -22.78
C MET A 520 25.19 15.53 -24.30
N ALA A 521 25.71 16.43 -25.13
CA ALA A 521 25.69 16.25 -26.58
C ALA A 521 26.50 15.01 -27.00
N ASP A 522 27.68 14.79 -26.42
CA ASP A 522 28.52 13.62 -26.68
C ASP A 522 27.85 12.33 -26.21
N ILE A 523 27.21 12.35 -25.03
CA ILE A 523 26.42 11.24 -24.52
C ILE A 523 25.29 10.90 -25.50
N CYS A 524 24.48 11.88 -25.92
CA CYS A 524 23.35 11.65 -26.84
C CYS A 524 23.77 11.20 -28.25
N ARG A 525 25.00 11.49 -28.69
CA ARG A 525 25.55 10.90 -29.93
C ARG A 525 25.91 9.43 -29.76
N HIS A 526 26.29 9.02 -28.56
CA HIS A 526 26.74 7.67 -28.26
C HIS A 526 25.58 6.73 -27.94
N VAL A 527 24.73 7.10 -26.97
CA VAL A 527 23.57 6.31 -26.53
C VAL A 527 22.26 6.87 -27.10
N PRO A 528 21.28 6.00 -27.44
CA PRO A 528 21.23 4.56 -27.21
C PRO A 528 21.80 3.72 -28.37
N LYS A 529 22.46 4.35 -29.34
CA LYS A 529 22.97 3.66 -30.53
C LYS A 529 23.97 2.56 -30.20
N ASN A 530 24.88 2.86 -29.29
CA ASN A 530 25.96 1.98 -28.83
C ASN A 530 25.74 1.59 -27.36
N PRO A 531 26.43 0.53 -26.87
CA PRO A 531 26.42 0.18 -25.46
C PRO A 531 26.83 1.34 -24.56
N ALA A 532 26.14 1.51 -23.43
CA ALA A 532 26.50 2.50 -22.42
C ALA A 532 27.88 2.17 -21.82
N ARG A 533 28.67 3.21 -21.51
CA ARG A 533 30.04 3.05 -20.97
C ARG A 533 30.17 3.55 -19.55
N THR A 534 29.32 4.50 -19.17
CA THR A 534 29.30 5.25 -17.91
C THR A 534 27.90 5.22 -17.31
N TYR A 535 27.80 5.56 -16.02
CA TYR A 535 26.54 5.68 -15.29
C TYR A 535 25.59 6.73 -15.92
N HIS A 536 26.16 7.87 -16.35
CA HIS A 536 25.39 8.93 -17.01
C HIS A 536 24.87 8.49 -18.39
N GLU A 537 25.69 7.79 -19.18
CA GLU A 537 25.25 7.20 -20.45
C GLU A 537 24.14 6.17 -20.23
N ALA A 538 24.21 5.37 -19.16
CA ALA A 538 23.17 4.40 -18.85
C ALA A 538 21.83 5.08 -18.59
N LEU A 539 21.78 6.04 -17.66
CA LEU A 539 20.56 6.81 -17.35
C LEU A 539 20.00 7.54 -18.58
N GLN A 540 20.86 8.15 -19.41
CA GLN A 540 20.42 8.87 -20.62
C GLN A 540 19.88 7.92 -21.70
N SER A 541 20.47 6.73 -21.85
CA SER A 541 19.97 5.68 -22.75
C SER A 541 18.57 5.21 -22.33
N MET A 542 18.41 4.93 -21.02
CA MET A 542 17.13 4.55 -20.42
C MET A 542 16.07 5.63 -20.61
N MET A 543 16.43 6.90 -20.43
CA MET A 543 15.53 8.05 -20.64
C MET A 543 14.92 8.08 -22.04
N PHE A 544 15.76 7.94 -23.07
CA PHE A 544 15.27 7.95 -24.45
C PHE A 544 14.38 6.74 -24.76
N LEU A 545 14.77 5.56 -24.28
CA LEU A 545 13.99 4.34 -24.48
C LEU A 545 12.62 4.47 -23.80
N GLN A 546 12.58 4.91 -22.53
CA GLN A 546 11.35 5.06 -21.76
C GLN A 546 10.37 5.99 -22.46
N ILE A 547 10.83 7.18 -22.90
CA ILE A 547 9.99 8.14 -23.63
C ILE A 547 9.45 7.53 -24.93
N ALA A 548 10.27 6.78 -25.68
CA ALA A 548 9.83 6.16 -26.92
C ALA A 548 8.79 5.04 -26.67
N LEU A 549 8.95 4.24 -25.62
CA LEU A 549 8.00 3.21 -25.21
C LEU A 549 6.66 3.82 -24.79
N CYS A 550 6.69 4.88 -23.95
CA CYS A 550 5.50 5.64 -23.54
C CYS A 550 4.82 6.43 -24.69
N ILE A 551 5.39 6.43 -25.91
CA ILE A 551 4.76 6.97 -27.12
C ILE A 551 4.22 5.83 -28.01
N GLU A 552 4.94 4.71 -28.07
CA GLU A 552 4.55 3.52 -28.81
C GLU A 552 3.30 2.87 -28.18
N ALA A 553 3.38 2.59 -26.89
CA ALA A 553 2.41 1.94 -26.02
C ALA A 553 1.90 2.93 -24.95
N TYR A 554 0.74 2.63 -24.36
CA TYR A 554 0.12 3.44 -23.30
C TYR A 554 1.07 3.56 -22.10
N GLU A 555 1.27 4.77 -21.57
CA GLU A 555 2.33 5.09 -20.59
C GLU A 555 2.07 4.61 -19.16
N ASN A 556 0.98 3.88 -18.94
CA ASN A 556 0.64 3.31 -17.63
C ASN A 556 1.53 2.09 -17.29
N ALA A 557 2.19 2.14 -16.13
CA ALA A 557 2.95 1.06 -15.51
C ALA A 557 4.07 0.45 -16.37
N VAL A 558 4.67 1.23 -17.27
CA VAL A 558 5.90 0.84 -18.00
C VAL A 558 7.08 0.91 -17.02
N SER A 559 7.40 -0.21 -16.37
CA SER A 559 8.18 -0.28 -15.14
C SER A 559 9.67 -0.60 -15.39
N PHE A 560 10.54 -0.25 -14.44
CA PHE A 560 12.00 -0.23 -14.63
C PHE A 560 12.73 -1.51 -14.26
N GLY A 561 12.07 -2.46 -13.60
CA GLY A 561 12.72 -3.64 -13.07
C GLY A 561 13.59 -3.32 -11.85
N ARG A 562 14.63 -4.12 -11.62
CA ARG A 562 15.57 -3.95 -10.50
C ARG A 562 16.62 -2.88 -10.81
N LEU A 563 16.22 -1.62 -10.68
CA LEU A 563 17.00 -0.48 -11.18
C LEU A 563 18.36 -0.34 -10.49
N ASP A 564 18.45 -0.69 -9.21
CA ASP A 564 19.72 -0.73 -8.49
C ASP A 564 20.70 -1.73 -9.11
N GLN A 565 20.25 -2.95 -9.41
CA GLN A 565 21.07 -3.98 -10.03
C GLN A 565 21.45 -3.64 -11.48
N ILE A 566 20.53 -3.06 -12.25
CA ILE A 566 20.76 -2.66 -13.65
C ILE A 566 21.85 -1.57 -13.73
N LEU A 567 21.84 -0.61 -12.80
CA LEU A 567 22.74 0.54 -12.82
C LEU A 567 24.06 0.30 -12.06
N TYR A 568 24.08 -0.60 -11.07
CA TYR A 568 25.23 -0.81 -10.19
C TYR A 568 26.55 -1.12 -10.94
N PRO A 569 26.58 -1.94 -12.01
CA PRO A 569 27.81 -2.19 -12.76
C PRO A 569 28.44 -0.91 -13.35
N TYR A 570 27.61 0.03 -13.80
CA TYR A 570 28.06 1.30 -14.36
C TYR A 570 28.53 2.27 -13.26
N TYR A 571 27.77 2.34 -12.16
CA TYR A 571 28.13 3.13 -10.98
C TYR A 571 29.47 2.70 -10.41
N LYS A 572 29.62 1.40 -10.12
CA LYS A 572 30.83 0.82 -9.53
C LYS A 572 32.06 1.11 -10.39
N LYS A 573 31.97 0.87 -11.69
CA LYS A 573 33.05 1.13 -12.65
C LYS A 573 33.45 2.61 -12.71
N ASP A 574 32.50 3.53 -12.58
CA ASP A 574 32.79 4.96 -12.63
C ASP A 574 33.36 5.49 -11.32
N ILE A 575 32.93 4.94 -10.17
CA ILE A 575 33.53 5.23 -8.86
C ILE A 575 34.98 4.74 -8.81
N GLU A 576 35.23 3.49 -9.19
CA GLU A 576 36.58 2.90 -9.22
C GLU A 576 37.52 3.65 -10.17
N ALA A 577 36.98 4.19 -11.27
CA ALA A 577 37.73 5.00 -12.23
C ALA A 577 37.84 6.49 -11.85
N GLY A 578 37.25 6.92 -10.73
CA GLY A 578 37.24 8.31 -10.30
C GLY A 578 36.48 9.26 -11.23
N ARG A 579 35.56 8.75 -12.06
CA ARG A 579 34.75 9.56 -13.01
C ARG A 579 33.59 10.26 -12.32
N ILE A 580 33.04 9.64 -11.28
CA ILE A 580 31.88 10.14 -10.54
C ILE A 580 32.11 9.99 -9.03
N THR A 581 31.38 10.77 -8.23
CA THR A 581 31.31 10.64 -6.77
C THR A 581 29.91 10.15 -6.39
N TYR A 582 29.75 9.61 -5.17
CA TYR A 582 28.44 9.21 -4.64
C TYR A 582 27.39 10.32 -4.81
N GLU A 583 27.71 11.54 -4.37
CA GLU A 583 26.77 12.69 -4.47
C GLU A 583 26.39 13.05 -5.92
N LYS A 584 27.32 12.95 -6.87
CA LYS A 584 27.02 13.21 -8.29
C LYS A 584 26.17 12.10 -8.91
N ALA A 585 26.41 10.84 -8.51
CA ALA A 585 25.60 9.72 -8.95
C ALA A 585 24.17 9.82 -8.38
N LYS A 586 24.04 10.14 -7.09
CA LYS A 586 22.76 10.40 -6.43
C LYS A 586 22.01 11.56 -7.09
N GLU A 587 22.71 12.66 -7.40
CA GLU A 587 22.12 13.78 -8.15
C GLU A 587 21.54 13.32 -9.50
N LEU A 588 22.33 12.62 -10.32
CA LEU A 588 21.86 12.11 -11.62
C LEU A 588 20.65 11.18 -11.49
N LEU A 589 20.65 10.28 -10.50
CA LEU A 589 19.54 9.37 -10.24
C LEU A 589 18.28 10.14 -9.80
N CYS A 590 18.41 11.11 -8.90
CA CYS A 590 17.30 11.97 -8.48
C CYS A 590 16.72 12.75 -9.66
N LEU A 591 17.57 13.28 -10.56
CA LEU A 591 17.12 13.96 -11.78
C LEU A 591 16.41 13.01 -12.74
N PHE A 592 16.87 11.75 -12.86
CA PHE A 592 16.19 10.72 -13.65
C PHE A 592 14.80 10.43 -13.09
N VAL A 593 14.69 10.26 -11.77
CA VAL A 593 13.43 10.00 -11.06
C VAL A 593 12.45 11.16 -11.26
N LEU A 594 12.87 12.40 -10.97
CA LEU A 594 12.03 13.59 -11.15
C LEU A 594 11.59 13.78 -12.61
N LYS A 595 12.39 13.34 -13.59
CA LYS A 595 12.03 13.46 -14.99
C LYS A 595 10.75 12.68 -15.34
N MET A 596 10.46 11.60 -14.63
CA MET A 596 9.23 10.82 -14.84
C MET A 596 7.97 11.60 -14.42
N ASP A 597 8.06 12.51 -13.46
CA ASP A 597 6.94 13.37 -13.02
C ASP A 597 6.48 14.39 -14.09
N GLU A 598 7.20 14.49 -15.21
CA GLU A 598 6.78 15.26 -16.39
C GLU A 598 5.64 14.59 -17.18
N ALA A 599 5.45 13.28 -17.00
CA ALA A 599 4.36 12.51 -17.58
C ALA A 599 3.28 12.25 -16.52
N ILE A 600 2.02 12.48 -16.88
CA ILE A 600 0.86 12.22 -16.02
C ILE A 600 -0.25 11.54 -16.82
N LEU A 601 -1.10 10.77 -16.16
CA LEU A 601 -2.31 10.24 -16.77
C LEU A 601 -3.40 11.32 -16.89
N VAL A 602 -4.18 11.26 -17.97
CA VAL A 602 -5.35 12.13 -18.17
C VAL A 602 -6.59 11.35 -17.79
N ASN A 603 -7.40 11.95 -16.93
CA ASN A 603 -8.58 11.32 -16.38
C ASN A 603 -9.84 12.14 -16.73
N ASP A 604 -11.01 11.47 -16.76
CA ASP A 604 -12.27 12.12 -17.12
C ASP A 604 -12.94 12.88 -15.95
N GLY A 605 -12.36 12.79 -14.74
CA GLY A 605 -12.80 13.51 -13.54
C GLY A 605 -14.29 13.35 -13.27
N ASP A 606 -14.98 14.47 -13.00
CA ASP A 606 -16.40 14.51 -12.73
C ASP A 606 -17.30 14.35 -13.99
N SER A 607 -16.83 13.73 -15.09
CA SER A 607 -17.60 13.56 -16.35
C SER A 607 -18.90 12.78 -16.20
N TYR A 608 -19.69 12.74 -17.29
CA TYR A 608 -20.91 11.94 -17.34
C TYR A 608 -20.63 10.44 -17.18
N LEU A 609 -19.58 9.94 -17.85
CA LEU A 609 -19.20 8.52 -17.76
C LEU A 609 -18.48 8.24 -16.43
N ASN A 610 -17.69 9.19 -15.95
CA ASN A 610 -17.03 9.16 -14.64
C ASN A 610 -16.20 7.88 -14.44
N VAL A 611 -15.49 7.48 -15.51
CA VAL A 611 -14.79 6.20 -15.59
C VAL A 611 -13.52 6.22 -14.75
N SER A 612 -12.83 7.35 -14.75
CA SER A 612 -11.56 7.50 -14.06
C SER A 612 -11.70 7.69 -12.56
N LYS A 613 -12.90 7.81 -11.97
CA LYS A 613 -13.03 7.69 -10.51
C LYS A 613 -12.67 6.29 -9.97
N LEU A 614 -12.51 5.29 -10.84
CA LEU A 614 -11.89 4.01 -10.46
C LEU A 614 -10.41 4.16 -10.10
N PHE A 615 -9.76 5.21 -10.60
CA PHE A 615 -8.33 5.50 -10.45
C PHE A 615 -8.13 7.01 -10.24
N GLU A 616 -8.25 7.50 -9.01
CA GLU A 616 -8.03 8.93 -8.70
C GLU A 616 -6.55 9.23 -8.53
N THR A 617 -5.77 8.94 -9.57
CA THR A 617 -4.35 9.24 -9.66
C THR A 617 -4.04 9.95 -10.97
N LEU A 618 -3.02 10.81 -10.92
CA LEU A 618 -2.35 11.35 -12.10
C LEU A 618 -1.00 10.67 -12.36
N SER A 619 -0.57 9.80 -11.44
CA SER A 619 0.63 8.98 -11.58
C SER A 619 0.52 8.09 -12.80
N THR A 620 1.64 7.83 -13.45
CA THR A 620 1.79 6.76 -14.45
C THR A 620 2.12 5.41 -13.83
N ASP A 621 2.32 5.36 -12.51
CA ASP A 621 2.59 4.16 -11.69
C ASP A 621 3.72 3.29 -12.24
N GLN A 622 4.82 3.92 -12.65
CA GLN A 622 5.98 3.20 -13.19
C GLN A 622 6.83 2.65 -12.04
N ALA A 623 6.77 1.34 -11.80
CA ALA A 623 7.45 0.74 -10.66
C ALA A 623 8.97 0.72 -10.82
N VAL A 624 9.68 0.99 -9.73
CA VAL A 624 11.15 0.86 -9.60
C VAL A 624 11.43 -0.09 -8.44
N THR A 625 11.97 -1.27 -8.74
CA THR A 625 12.32 -2.27 -7.72
C THR A 625 13.78 -2.15 -7.31
N PHE A 626 14.06 -2.33 -6.02
CA PHE A 626 15.41 -2.38 -5.45
C PHE A 626 15.49 -3.24 -4.18
N GLY A 627 16.71 -3.55 -3.74
CA GLY A 627 16.96 -4.45 -2.61
C GLY A 627 16.66 -5.91 -2.96
N GLY A 628 16.41 -6.74 -1.94
CA GLY A 628 16.17 -8.18 -2.10
C GLY A 628 17.45 -8.98 -2.35
N VAL A 629 17.32 -10.19 -2.89
CA VAL A 629 18.46 -11.09 -3.13
C VAL A 629 18.98 -11.09 -4.58
N ASP A 630 20.24 -11.47 -4.76
CA ASP A 630 20.83 -11.75 -6.08
C ASP A 630 20.38 -13.13 -6.61
N LYS A 631 20.87 -13.52 -7.79
CA LYS A 631 20.58 -14.83 -8.38
C LYS A 631 20.98 -16.03 -7.51
N ASP A 632 22.02 -15.87 -6.69
CA ASP A 632 22.60 -16.91 -5.85
C ASP A 632 21.88 -16.98 -4.49
N GLY A 633 21.10 -15.94 -4.15
CA GLY A 633 20.30 -15.84 -2.93
C GLY A 633 20.96 -14.99 -1.84
N ASN A 634 22.05 -14.28 -2.15
CA ASN A 634 22.69 -13.36 -1.21
C ASN A 634 21.99 -12.00 -1.24
N ASP A 635 22.10 -11.23 -0.16
CA ASP A 635 21.62 -9.84 -0.15
C ASP A 635 22.22 -9.04 -1.32
N ALA A 636 21.38 -8.28 -2.02
CA ALA A 636 21.76 -7.50 -3.20
C ALA A 636 21.81 -5.98 -2.92
N THR A 637 21.69 -5.55 -1.66
CA THR A 637 21.74 -4.12 -1.33
C THR A 637 23.10 -3.53 -1.68
N ASN A 638 23.09 -2.35 -2.28
CA ASN A 638 24.29 -1.64 -2.72
C ASN A 638 24.09 -0.11 -2.66
N ASP A 639 25.12 0.66 -2.99
CA ASP A 639 25.07 2.12 -2.94
C ASP A 639 23.89 2.73 -3.75
N VAL A 640 23.54 2.15 -4.90
CA VAL A 640 22.41 2.63 -5.72
C VAL A 640 21.08 2.33 -5.02
N THR A 641 20.98 1.21 -4.30
CA THR A 641 19.84 0.90 -3.42
C THR A 641 19.62 2.04 -2.41
N TYR A 642 20.67 2.49 -1.70
CA TYR A 642 20.55 3.59 -0.74
C TYR A 642 20.21 4.93 -1.42
N MET A 643 20.74 5.21 -2.62
CA MET A 643 20.34 6.39 -3.39
C MET A 643 18.85 6.38 -3.78
N LEU A 644 18.27 5.21 -4.05
CA LEU A 644 16.83 5.07 -4.35
C LEU A 644 15.97 5.27 -3.10
N ILE A 645 16.42 4.80 -1.94
CA ILE A 645 15.75 5.07 -0.66
C ILE A 645 15.76 6.58 -0.38
N ASP A 646 16.91 7.23 -0.55
CA ASP A 646 17.04 8.68 -0.45
C ASP A 646 16.11 9.40 -1.44
N ALA A 647 16.05 8.96 -2.70
CA ALA A 647 15.16 9.53 -3.70
C ALA A 647 13.66 9.42 -3.35
N CYS A 648 13.26 8.47 -2.48
CA CYS A 648 11.89 8.40 -1.97
C CYS A 648 11.49 9.68 -1.23
N GLU A 649 12.41 10.35 -0.50
CA GLU A 649 12.12 11.60 0.22
C GLU A 649 11.83 12.79 -0.72
N LEU A 650 12.14 12.68 -2.01
CA LEU A 650 11.65 13.63 -3.01
C LEU A 650 10.14 13.48 -3.29
N GLN A 651 9.54 12.37 -2.84
CA GLN A 651 8.14 12.02 -3.07
C GLN A 651 7.77 12.16 -4.57
N PRO A 652 8.40 11.38 -5.46
CA PRO A 652 8.06 11.37 -6.88
C PRO A 652 6.59 10.96 -7.07
N LEU A 653 5.90 11.62 -8.00
CA LEU A 653 4.51 11.30 -8.30
C LEU A 653 4.38 10.10 -9.24
N ALA A 654 5.21 10.02 -10.29
CA ALA A 654 5.02 9.10 -11.41
C ALA A 654 5.66 7.72 -11.21
N ILE A 655 6.68 7.64 -10.35
CA ILE A 655 7.39 6.41 -10.01
C ILE A 655 6.80 5.82 -8.73
N ASN A 656 6.49 4.53 -8.78
CA ASN A 656 6.17 3.76 -7.58
C ASN A 656 7.43 3.04 -7.08
N MET A 657 8.00 3.49 -5.98
CA MET A 657 9.22 2.92 -5.41
C MET A 657 8.89 1.61 -4.67
N THR A 658 9.61 0.53 -4.96
CA THR A 658 9.37 -0.81 -4.40
C THR A 658 10.67 -1.42 -3.83
N ALA A 659 10.63 -1.78 -2.55
CA ALA A 659 11.73 -2.31 -1.78
C ALA A 659 11.48 -3.78 -1.44
N ARG A 660 12.43 -4.64 -1.79
CA ARG A 660 12.40 -6.07 -1.48
C ARG A 660 13.10 -6.35 -0.15
N ILE A 661 12.52 -7.23 0.66
CA ILE A 661 12.98 -7.59 2.01
C ILE A 661 13.01 -9.12 2.14
N HIS A 662 14.09 -9.63 2.73
CA HIS A 662 14.30 -11.04 3.06
C HIS A 662 14.81 -11.19 4.49
N ARG A 663 14.91 -12.44 4.99
CA ARG A 663 15.34 -12.75 6.37
C ARG A 663 16.68 -12.13 6.77
N ASP A 664 17.60 -12.09 5.83
CA ASP A 664 18.98 -11.63 6.01
C ASP A 664 19.20 -10.18 5.55
N SER A 665 18.14 -9.43 5.26
CA SER A 665 18.27 -8.02 4.86
C SER A 665 19.05 -7.22 5.93
N PRO A 666 20.04 -6.40 5.53
CA PRO A 666 20.88 -5.66 6.46
C PRO A 666 20.09 -4.71 7.35
N ALA A 667 20.51 -4.60 8.62
CA ALA A 667 19.89 -3.67 9.58
C ALA A 667 19.91 -2.22 9.07
N ALA A 668 21.03 -1.76 8.50
CA ALA A 668 21.16 -0.41 7.95
C ALA A 668 20.17 -0.11 6.81
N TYR A 669 19.84 -1.13 6.00
CA TYR A 669 18.84 -1.01 4.93
C TYR A 669 17.42 -0.86 5.52
N LEU A 670 17.07 -1.72 6.48
CA LEU A 670 15.76 -1.68 7.15
C LEU A 670 15.57 -0.41 7.99
N ASP A 671 16.61 0.03 8.70
CA ASP A 671 16.61 1.26 9.50
C ASP A 671 16.39 2.48 8.59
N ARG A 672 17.09 2.55 7.44
CA ARG A 672 16.91 3.65 6.49
C ARG A 672 15.52 3.68 5.88
N LEU A 673 14.94 2.51 5.56
CA LEU A 673 13.54 2.42 5.11
C LEU A 673 12.56 2.92 6.18
N ALA A 674 12.73 2.50 7.44
CA ALA A 674 11.89 2.95 8.55
C ALA A 674 12.03 4.46 8.81
N GLU A 675 13.23 5.01 8.71
CA GLU A 675 13.49 6.43 8.94
C GLU A 675 12.76 7.34 7.95
N ILE A 676 12.80 7.02 6.64
CA ILE A 676 12.08 7.84 5.64
C ILE A 676 10.56 7.79 5.85
N TYR A 677 10.03 6.65 6.31
CA TYR A 677 8.62 6.52 6.68
C TYR A 677 8.26 7.42 7.87
N ILE A 678 9.08 7.42 8.92
CA ILE A 678 8.92 8.29 10.10
C ILE A 678 9.04 9.78 9.72
N ASN A 679 9.82 10.09 8.68
CA ASN A 679 9.93 11.43 8.08
C ASN A 679 8.67 11.85 7.30
N GLY A 680 7.66 10.99 7.19
CA GLY A 680 6.39 11.26 6.51
C GLY A 680 6.43 10.93 5.01
N CYS A 681 7.41 10.13 4.56
CA CYS A 681 7.41 9.59 3.20
C CYS A 681 6.40 8.43 3.09
N PRO A 682 5.48 8.43 2.10
CA PRO A 682 4.51 7.35 1.94
C PRO A 682 5.04 6.13 1.18
N MET A 683 6.34 6.08 0.86
CA MET A 683 6.99 5.07 0.00
C MET A 683 8.40 4.73 0.53
N PRO A 684 9.02 3.60 0.14
CA PRO A 684 8.63 2.62 -0.88
C PRO A 684 7.66 1.56 -0.37
N GLU A 685 6.91 0.94 -1.28
CA GLU A 685 6.18 -0.29 -0.96
C GLU A 685 7.15 -1.44 -0.63
N LEU A 686 6.82 -2.26 0.35
CA LEU A 686 7.70 -3.30 0.90
C LEU A 686 7.21 -4.69 0.51
N PHE A 687 8.11 -5.56 0.02
CA PHE A 687 7.77 -6.86 -0.54
C PHE A 687 8.57 -7.98 0.13
N SER A 688 7.92 -9.12 0.41
CA SER A 688 8.56 -10.33 0.92
C SER A 688 9.19 -11.15 -0.21
N ASP A 689 10.51 -11.28 -0.20
CA ASP A 689 11.21 -12.16 -1.14
C ASP A 689 10.78 -13.62 -0.96
N ASP A 690 10.65 -14.09 0.29
CA ASP A 690 10.29 -15.49 0.59
C ASP A 690 8.96 -15.87 -0.08
N ILE A 691 7.91 -15.07 0.13
CA ILE A 691 6.58 -15.36 -0.40
C ILE A 691 6.52 -15.14 -1.92
N TYR A 692 7.07 -14.05 -2.44
CA TYR A 692 7.01 -13.76 -3.87
C TYR A 692 7.81 -14.76 -4.70
N ILE A 693 9.03 -15.11 -4.29
CA ILE A 693 9.87 -16.08 -5.01
C ILE A 693 9.16 -17.43 -5.04
N GLU A 694 8.65 -17.89 -3.89
CA GLU A 694 7.95 -19.17 -3.81
C GLU A 694 6.66 -19.17 -4.65
N SER A 695 5.84 -18.12 -4.56
CA SER A 695 4.62 -17.99 -5.36
C SER A 695 4.94 -18.02 -6.86
N ILE A 696 5.95 -17.26 -7.30
CA ILE A 696 6.38 -17.24 -8.70
C ILE A 696 6.81 -18.62 -9.18
N GLN A 697 7.58 -19.37 -8.38
CA GLN A 697 8.02 -20.73 -8.75
C GLN A 697 6.87 -21.73 -8.82
N ARG A 698 5.81 -21.56 -8.03
CA ARG A 698 4.63 -22.41 -8.07
C ARG A 698 3.76 -22.13 -9.29
N HIS A 699 3.62 -20.86 -9.67
CA HIS A 699 2.65 -20.44 -10.71
C HIS A 699 3.22 -20.27 -12.11
N TYR A 700 4.53 -20.09 -12.24
CA TYR A 700 5.19 -19.90 -13.52
C TYR A 700 6.29 -20.94 -13.77
N PRO A 701 6.46 -21.44 -15.01
CA PRO A 701 7.50 -22.41 -15.35
C PRO A 701 8.89 -21.76 -15.45
N THR A 702 9.37 -21.17 -14.35
CA THR A 702 10.62 -20.41 -14.27
C THR A 702 11.69 -21.12 -13.43
N THR A 703 12.94 -20.68 -13.53
CA THR A 703 14.03 -21.17 -12.66
C THR A 703 14.05 -20.38 -11.35
N LEU A 704 14.66 -20.95 -10.30
CA LEU A 704 14.86 -20.23 -9.04
C LEU A 704 15.67 -18.94 -9.22
N GLU A 705 16.70 -18.97 -10.09
CA GLU A 705 17.50 -17.79 -10.44
C GLU A 705 16.64 -16.66 -11.02
N HIS A 706 15.76 -16.98 -11.98
CA HIS A 706 14.86 -15.99 -12.56
C HIS A 706 13.81 -15.51 -11.55
N ALA A 707 13.26 -16.42 -10.73
CA ALA A 707 12.32 -16.06 -9.67
C ALA A 707 12.96 -15.10 -8.65
N ARG A 708 14.22 -15.32 -8.26
CA ARG A 708 14.99 -14.39 -7.41
C ARG A 708 15.20 -13.02 -8.04
N ASN A 709 15.23 -12.95 -9.37
CA ASN A 709 15.36 -11.70 -10.10
C ASN A 709 14.03 -11.00 -10.40
N TYR A 710 12.92 -11.42 -9.76
CA TYR A 710 11.63 -10.76 -9.98
C TYR A 710 11.68 -9.27 -9.68
N ALA A 711 10.81 -8.54 -10.36
CA ALA A 711 10.54 -7.14 -10.11
C ALA A 711 9.05 -6.85 -10.26
N ILE A 712 8.65 -5.69 -9.77
CA ILE A 712 7.26 -5.26 -9.71
C ILE A 712 6.90 -4.43 -10.94
N VAL A 713 5.68 -4.61 -11.40
CA VAL A 713 5.00 -3.81 -12.41
C VAL A 713 3.91 -3.01 -11.71
N GLY A 714 3.81 -1.71 -11.99
CA GLY A 714 2.65 -0.94 -11.56
C GLY A 714 2.55 -0.79 -10.05
N CYS A 715 1.51 -1.43 -9.49
CA CYS A 715 1.22 -1.40 -8.07
C CYS A 715 2.06 -2.45 -7.35
N VAL A 716 1.72 -3.74 -7.50
CA VAL A 716 2.29 -4.85 -6.69
C VAL A 716 2.57 -6.12 -7.49
N GLU A 717 2.38 -6.06 -8.80
CA GLU A 717 2.32 -7.26 -9.62
C GLU A 717 3.72 -7.76 -10.00
N PRO A 718 4.06 -9.04 -9.73
CA PRO A 718 5.38 -9.55 -10.01
C PRO A 718 5.54 -10.03 -11.46
N ASN A 719 6.67 -9.72 -12.06
CA ASN A 719 7.14 -10.42 -13.25
C ASN A 719 8.18 -11.48 -12.90
N ALA A 720 7.85 -12.74 -13.22
CA ALA A 720 8.70 -13.92 -13.01
C ALA A 720 10.08 -13.95 -13.70
N SER A 721 10.33 -13.10 -14.70
CA SER A 721 11.63 -12.97 -15.38
C SER A 721 11.68 -11.75 -16.31
N ASP A 722 12.85 -11.46 -16.87
CA ASP A 722 13.05 -10.41 -17.89
C ASP A 722 12.45 -10.75 -19.27
N ASP A 723 11.97 -11.98 -19.47
CA ASP A 723 11.25 -12.44 -20.69
C ASP A 723 9.80 -12.83 -20.38
N HIS A 724 9.20 -12.14 -19.39
CA HIS A 724 7.78 -12.22 -19.04
C HIS A 724 7.06 -10.94 -19.49
N PHE A 725 6.05 -11.10 -20.36
CA PHE A 725 5.10 -10.03 -20.66
C PHE A 725 3.84 -10.24 -19.83
N GLY A 726 3.76 -9.54 -18.70
CA GLY A 726 2.56 -9.50 -17.87
C GLY A 726 1.53 -8.55 -18.47
N ASN A 727 0.27 -8.93 -18.44
CA ASN A 727 -0.87 -8.02 -18.62
C ASN A 727 -1.55 -7.92 -17.26
N THR A 728 -0.81 -7.38 -16.28
CA THR A 728 -1.04 -7.67 -14.86
C THR A 728 -2.29 -6.99 -14.31
N ASP A 729 -2.79 -5.94 -14.94
CA ASP A 729 -4.03 -5.26 -14.54
C ASP A 729 -5.07 -5.27 -15.66
N CYS A 730 -5.62 -6.43 -16.00
CA CYS A 730 -6.45 -6.53 -17.20
C CYS A 730 -7.96 -6.40 -16.97
N ALA A 731 -8.45 -6.83 -15.81
CA ALA A 731 -9.84 -6.68 -15.39
C ALA A 731 -10.00 -6.78 -13.86
N ASN A 732 -11.14 -6.35 -13.35
CA ASN A 732 -11.52 -6.52 -11.94
C ASN A 732 -12.93 -7.10 -11.79
N MET A 733 -13.18 -7.77 -10.65
CA MET A 733 -14.44 -8.47 -10.37
C MET A 733 -14.91 -8.25 -8.93
N ASN A 734 -16.19 -7.93 -8.75
CA ASN A 734 -16.84 -7.80 -7.45
C ASN A 734 -17.29 -9.17 -6.94
N LEU A 735 -16.62 -9.71 -5.92
CA LEU A 735 -16.92 -11.04 -5.39
C LEU A 735 -18.18 -11.07 -4.51
N ALA A 736 -18.60 -9.93 -3.97
CA ALA A 736 -19.76 -9.86 -3.08
C ALA A 736 -21.09 -10.13 -3.81
N LEU A 737 -21.19 -9.80 -5.10
CA LEU A 737 -22.44 -9.99 -5.85
C LEU A 737 -22.73 -11.46 -6.17
N PRO A 738 -21.77 -12.27 -6.67
CA PRO A 738 -21.98 -13.71 -6.80
C PRO A 738 -22.32 -14.39 -5.46
N LEU A 739 -21.73 -13.96 -4.34
CA LEU A 739 -22.10 -14.47 -3.01
C LEU A 739 -23.56 -14.16 -2.69
N LEU A 740 -24.01 -12.92 -2.88
CA LEU A 740 -25.41 -12.53 -2.64
C LEU A 740 -26.38 -13.28 -3.56
N GLN A 741 -26.00 -13.54 -4.82
CA GLN A 741 -26.78 -14.36 -5.73
C GLN A 741 -26.90 -15.79 -5.23
N ALA A 742 -25.79 -16.41 -4.81
CA ALA A 742 -25.77 -17.76 -4.25
C ALA A 742 -26.63 -17.87 -2.99
N LEU A 743 -26.51 -16.89 -2.08
CA LEU A 743 -27.25 -16.81 -0.84
C LEU A 743 -28.76 -16.71 -1.07
N LYS A 744 -29.19 -15.95 -2.07
CA LYS A 744 -30.61 -15.72 -2.39
C LYS A 744 -31.19 -16.76 -3.35
N GLY A 745 -30.36 -17.60 -3.96
CA GLY A 745 -30.78 -18.54 -5.02
C GLY A 745 -31.10 -17.85 -6.35
N HIS A 746 -30.43 -16.73 -6.64
CA HIS A 746 -30.59 -15.97 -7.87
C HIS A 746 -29.59 -16.41 -8.96
N GLU A 747 -30.06 -16.53 -10.21
CA GLU A 747 -29.21 -16.99 -11.32
C GLU A 747 -29.05 -15.99 -12.49
N HIS A 748 -29.62 -14.78 -12.36
CA HIS A 748 -29.55 -13.76 -13.40
C HIS A 748 -28.12 -13.32 -13.71
N ASP A 749 -27.83 -12.92 -14.95
CA ASP A 749 -26.49 -12.48 -15.35
C ASP A 749 -26.17 -11.08 -14.77
N LEU A 750 -24.99 -10.94 -14.15
CA LEU A 750 -24.50 -9.69 -13.55
C LEU A 750 -23.80 -8.76 -14.56
N TRP A 751 -23.32 -9.29 -15.68
CA TRP A 751 -22.49 -8.59 -16.66
C TRP A 751 -23.21 -8.35 -18.00
N ASN A 752 -24.09 -9.26 -18.38
CA ASN A 752 -24.81 -9.24 -19.65
C ASN A 752 -26.25 -8.77 -19.45
N PHE A 753 -26.67 -7.77 -20.23
CA PHE A 753 -27.96 -7.11 -20.08
C PHE A 753 -28.79 -7.20 -21.35
N GLY A 754 -30.10 -7.43 -21.22
CA GLY A 754 -31.03 -7.29 -22.33
C GLY A 754 -31.16 -5.82 -22.77
N GLY A 755 -31.72 -5.56 -23.95
CA GLY A 755 -31.83 -4.19 -24.49
C GLY A 755 -32.60 -3.22 -23.57
N LEU A 756 -33.66 -3.69 -22.89
CA LEU A 756 -34.40 -2.89 -21.91
C LEU A 756 -33.56 -2.56 -20.67
N ASP A 757 -32.75 -3.51 -20.20
CA ASP A 757 -31.88 -3.34 -19.03
C ASP A 757 -30.71 -2.37 -19.32
N GLN A 758 -30.22 -2.36 -20.55
CA GLN A 758 -29.19 -1.40 -20.97
C GLN A 758 -29.72 0.03 -20.92
N LEU A 759 -30.93 0.25 -21.44
CA LEU A 759 -31.61 1.56 -21.37
C LEU A 759 -31.87 1.97 -19.92
N GLU A 760 -32.33 1.05 -19.07
CA GLU A 760 -32.53 1.27 -17.64
C GLU A 760 -31.25 1.78 -16.96
N LYS A 761 -30.11 1.14 -17.21
CA LYS A 761 -28.81 1.53 -16.62
C LYS A 761 -28.34 2.89 -17.09
N ILE A 762 -28.44 3.16 -18.39
CA ILE A 762 -28.07 4.46 -18.97
C ILE A 762 -28.98 5.56 -18.40
N MET A 763 -30.28 5.32 -18.28
CA MET A 763 -31.23 6.26 -17.68
C MET A 763 -30.97 6.48 -16.19
N SER A 764 -30.64 5.42 -15.44
CA SER A 764 -30.27 5.53 -14.03
C SER A 764 -29.03 6.41 -13.85
N LYS A 765 -28.02 6.24 -14.70
CA LYS A 765 -26.83 7.10 -14.71
C LYS A 765 -27.17 8.55 -15.07
N PHE A 766 -28.06 8.75 -16.05
CA PHE A 766 -28.54 10.09 -16.40
C PHE A 766 -29.23 10.76 -15.21
N VAL A 767 -30.06 10.02 -14.47
CA VAL A 767 -30.73 10.54 -13.27
C VAL A 767 -29.71 10.86 -12.17
N GLU A 768 -28.76 9.96 -11.91
CA GLU A 768 -27.68 10.16 -10.94
C GLU A 768 -26.85 11.42 -11.26
N TYR A 769 -26.45 11.60 -12.53
CA TYR A 769 -25.62 12.73 -12.94
C TYR A 769 -26.35 14.07 -12.88
N ASN A 770 -27.61 14.13 -13.34
CA ASN A 770 -28.35 15.40 -13.45
C ASN A 770 -29.15 15.75 -12.18
N PHE A 771 -29.47 14.77 -11.33
CA PHE A 771 -30.37 14.95 -10.17
C PHE A 771 -29.77 14.42 -8.84
N SER A 772 -28.45 14.39 -8.69
CA SER A 772 -27.76 14.04 -7.43
C SER A 772 -27.80 15.12 -6.33
N GLY A 773 -28.38 16.29 -6.60
CA GLY A 773 -28.44 17.39 -5.62
C GLY A 773 -29.32 17.08 -4.41
N LYS A 774 -28.96 17.63 -3.24
CA LYS A 774 -29.78 17.55 -2.00
C LYS A 774 -31.04 18.42 -2.02
N ASN A 775 -31.42 18.99 -3.17
CA ASN A 775 -32.61 19.83 -3.27
C ASN A 775 -33.88 18.98 -3.43
N ILE A 776 -35.03 19.55 -3.08
CA ILE A 776 -36.33 18.85 -3.04
C ILE A 776 -36.71 18.26 -4.41
N PHE A 777 -36.41 18.98 -5.50
CA PHE A 777 -36.74 18.53 -6.86
C PHE A 777 -35.92 17.30 -7.25
N SER A 778 -34.60 17.36 -7.05
CA SER A 778 -33.66 16.26 -7.27
C SER A 778 -34.02 15.03 -6.41
N GLN A 779 -34.32 15.22 -5.12
CA GLN A 779 -34.78 14.14 -4.24
C GLN A 779 -36.09 13.51 -4.72
N SER A 780 -37.03 14.31 -5.22
CA SER A 780 -38.32 13.82 -5.73
C SER A 780 -38.14 12.98 -7.00
N VAL A 781 -37.33 13.45 -7.96
CA VAL A 781 -37.02 12.73 -9.20
C VAL A 781 -36.32 11.41 -8.88
N THR A 782 -35.30 11.43 -8.01
CA THR A 782 -34.58 10.24 -7.57
C THR A 782 -35.49 9.25 -6.83
N SER A 783 -36.41 9.73 -5.98
CA SER A 783 -37.39 8.87 -5.30
C SER A 783 -38.33 8.17 -6.27
N ILE A 784 -38.84 8.88 -7.27
CA ILE A 784 -39.72 8.31 -8.31
C ILE A 784 -38.94 7.26 -9.12
N HIS A 785 -37.72 7.60 -9.55
CA HIS A 785 -36.83 6.68 -10.28
C HIS A 785 -36.57 5.40 -9.48
N ASN A 786 -36.21 5.52 -8.20
CA ASN A 786 -35.95 4.39 -7.32
C ASN A 786 -37.19 3.49 -7.15
N LYS A 787 -38.41 4.05 -7.09
CA LYS A 787 -39.66 3.25 -7.07
C LYS A 787 -39.87 2.48 -8.37
N ILE A 788 -39.57 3.10 -9.52
CA ILE A 788 -39.68 2.46 -10.84
C ILE A 788 -38.68 1.31 -10.93
N VAL A 789 -37.41 1.55 -10.60
CA VAL A 789 -36.34 0.53 -10.58
C VAL A 789 -36.71 -0.63 -9.63
N LYS A 790 -37.19 -0.32 -8.42
CA LYS A 790 -37.64 -1.35 -7.47
C LYS A 790 -38.77 -2.22 -8.05
N ARG A 791 -39.70 -1.63 -8.79
CA ARG A 791 -40.79 -2.36 -9.47
C ARG A 791 -40.26 -3.24 -10.60
N ILE A 792 -39.30 -2.74 -11.39
CA ILE A 792 -38.61 -3.52 -12.42
C ILE A 792 -37.90 -4.73 -11.79
N HIS A 793 -37.16 -4.51 -10.70
CA HIS A 793 -36.47 -5.57 -9.96
C HIS A 793 -37.43 -6.61 -9.38
N ALA A 794 -38.58 -6.19 -8.82
CA ALA A 794 -39.60 -7.10 -8.35
C ALA A 794 -40.17 -7.97 -9.47
N ASN A 795 -40.44 -7.38 -10.64
CA ASN A 795 -40.92 -8.12 -11.81
C ASN A 795 -39.89 -9.12 -12.37
N LYS A 796 -38.59 -8.89 -12.11
CA LYS A 796 -37.49 -9.81 -12.44
C LYS A 796 -37.32 -10.94 -11.40
N GLY A 797 -38.14 -10.98 -10.35
CA GLY A 797 -38.07 -12.00 -9.30
C GLY A 797 -36.92 -11.81 -8.32
N LEU A 798 -36.30 -10.62 -8.24
CA LEU A 798 -35.15 -10.35 -7.36
C LEU A 798 -35.47 -10.35 -5.85
N PHE A 799 -36.73 -10.60 -5.48
CA PHE A 799 -37.20 -10.75 -4.10
C PHE A 799 -37.85 -12.13 -3.85
N VAL A 800 -37.62 -13.09 -4.76
CA VAL A 800 -38.05 -14.49 -4.60
C VAL A 800 -36.82 -15.29 -4.21
N TYR A 801 -36.76 -15.73 -2.96
CA TYR A 801 -35.57 -16.36 -2.40
C TYR A 801 -35.68 -17.88 -2.39
N ASN A 802 -34.59 -18.54 -2.79
CA ASN A 802 -34.35 -19.97 -2.62
C ASN A 802 -32.99 -20.15 -1.93
N PRO A 803 -32.88 -19.86 -0.63
CA PRO A 803 -31.60 -19.90 0.07
C PRO A 803 -31.05 -21.33 0.17
N PRO A 804 -29.71 -21.49 0.31
CA PRO A 804 -29.09 -22.79 0.49
C PRO A 804 -29.47 -23.42 1.84
N SER A 805 -29.42 -24.74 1.89
CA SER A 805 -29.74 -25.55 3.07
C SER A 805 -28.58 -25.71 4.04
N ASP A 806 -27.33 -25.62 3.57
CA ASP A 806 -26.12 -25.69 4.36
C ASP A 806 -24.96 -24.88 3.73
N MET A 807 -23.80 -24.88 4.41
CA MET A 807 -22.61 -24.16 3.93
C MET A 807 -22.01 -24.78 2.67
N ASP A 808 -22.07 -26.10 2.49
CA ASP A 808 -21.49 -26.76 1.32
C ASP A 808 -22.26 -26.36 0.05
N GLU A 809 -23.58 -26.38 0.13
CA GLU A 809 -24.45 -25.90 -0.95
C GLU A 809 -24.24 -24.39 -1.23
N LEU A 810 -24.05 -23.56 -0.19
CA LEU A 810 -23.75 -22.14 -0.38
C LEU A 810 -22.41 -21.94 -1.13
N LEU A 811 -21.37 -22.66 -0.74
CA LEU A 811 -20.05 -22.58 -1.37
C LEU A 811 -20.06 -23.09 -2.80
N GLU A 812 -20.76 -24.20 -3.08
CA GLU A 812 -20.94 -24.71 -4.44
C GLU A 812 -21.67 -23.68 -5.32
N ARG A 813 -22.80 -23.15 -4.84
CA ARG A 813 -23.55 -22.11 -5.57
C ARG A 813 -22.69 -20.87 -5.79
N PHE A 814 -21.92 -20.44 -4.80
CA PHE A 814 -21.01 -19.29 -4.93
C PHE A 814 -19.94 -19.53 -6.00
N GLN A 815 -19.32 -20.72 -6.02
CA GLN A 815 -18.36 -21.11 -7.06
C GLN A 815 -19.01 -21.05 -8.45
N VAL A 816 -20.20 -21.62 -8.63
CA VAL A 816 -20.92 -21.61 -9.92
C VAL A 816 -21.21 -20.18 -10.38
N ARG A 817 -21.69 -19.31 -9.48
CA ARG A 817 -21.98 -17.91 -9.81
C ARG A 817 -20.72 -17.14 -10.17
N LEU A 818 -19.60 -17.40 -9.49
CA LEU A 818 -18.33 -16.75 -9.77
C LEU A 818 -17.72 -17.23 -11.09
N ASN A 819 -17.81 -18.53 -11.42
CA ASN A 819 -17.40 -19.07 -12.72
C ASN A 819 -18.15 -18.39 -13.87
N HIS A 820 -19.46 -18.16 -13.71
CA HIS A 820 -20.28 -17.46 -14.70
C HIS A 820 -19.84 -16.01 -14.90
N LEU A 821 -19.61 -15.28 -13.79
CA LEU A 821 -19.13 -13.89 -13.86
C LEU A 821 -17.74 -13.81 -14.51
N ALA A 822 -16.81 -14.68 -14.11
CA ALA A 822 -15.47 -14.74 -14.66
C ALA A 822 -15.51 -15.02 -16.17
N SER A 823 -16.27 -16.03 -16.59
CA SER A 823 -16.45 -16.37 -18.01
C SER A 823 -16.98 -15.19 -18.83
N ALA A 824 -17.98 -14.46 -18.29
CA ALA A 824 -18.60 -13.34 -18.99
C ALA A 824 -17.67 -12.13 -19.17
N ILE A 825 -16.96 -11.73 -18.11
CA ILE A 825 -16.02 -10.59 -18.14
C ILE A 825 -14.82 -10.93 -19.02
N LEU A 826 -14.25 -12.13 -18.86
CA LEU A 826 -13.05 -12.55 -19.57
C LEU A 826 -13.30 -12.84 -21.05
N ALA A 827 -14.52 -13.21 -21.44
CA ALA A 827 -14.90 -13.29 -22.86
C ALA A 827 -14.81 -11.94 -23.57
N ASP A 828 -15.11 -10.82 -22.89
CA ASP A 828 -14.89 -9.49 -23.46
C ASP A 828 -13.40 -9.12 -23.49
N HIS A 829 -12.67 -9.47 -22.43
CA HIS A 829 -11.22 -9.30 -22.37
C HIS A 829 -10.52 -9.99 -23.56
N GLN A 830 -10.85 -11.25 -23.85
CA GLN A 830 -10.31 -12.01 -24.97
C GLN A 830 -10.61 -11.33 -26.33
N LYS A 831 -11.77 -10.69 -26.50
CA LYS A 831 -12.09 -9.91 -27.72
C LYS A 831 -11.18 -8.69 -27.85
N ILE A 832 -10.92 -8.00 -26.74
CA ILE A 832 -10.03 -6.83 -26.69
C ILE A 832 -8.60 -7.25 -27.06
N GLU A 833 -8.07 -8.29 -26.42
CA GLU A 833 -6.72 -8.80 -26.72
C GLU A 833 -6.59 -9.24 -28.17
N LYS A 834 -7.60 -9.90 -28.74
CA LYS A 834 -7.60 -10.28 -30.16
C LYS A 834 -7.46 -9.05 -31.06
N ALA A 835 -8.23 -7.99 -30.80
CA ALA A 835 -8.14 -6.76 -31.58
C ALA A 835 -6.76 -6.07 -31.44
N LEU A 836 -6.19 -6.08 -30.22
CA LEU A 836 -4.85 -5.57 -29.96
C LEU A 836 -3.78 -6.33 -30.74
N ARG A 837 -3.80 -7.66 -30.67
CA ARG A 837 -2.88 -8.55 -31.40
C ARG A 837 -2.88 -8.28 -32.90
N GLU A 838 -4.05 -8.09 -33.50
CA GLU A 838 -4.19 -7.89 -34.95
C GLU A 838 -3.76 -6.48 -35.41
N ASN A 839 -3.96 -5.45 -34.57
CA ASN A 839 -3.98 -4.06 -35.02
C ASN A 839 -3.03 -3.10 -34.31
N PHE A 840 -2.45 -3.50 -33.17
CA PHE A 840 -1.75 -2.58 -32.26
C PHE A 840 -0.42 -3.12 -31.76
N THR A 841 0.27 -3.95 -32.55
CA THR A 841 1.61 -4.48 -32.21
C THR A 841 2.58 -3.38 -31.77
N THR A 842 3.57 -3.79 -30.97
CA THR A 842 4.54 -2.93 -30.26
C THR A 842 5.98 -3.36 -30.57
N PRO A 843 6.50 -3.09 -31.80
CA PRO A 843 7.80 -3.61 -32.21
C PRO A 843 8.99 -3.10 -31.40
N LEU A 844 8.96 -1.86 -30.87
CA LEU A 844 10.03 -1.36 -30.01
C LEU A 844 10.05 -2.14 -28.69
N ALA A 845 8.93 -2.22 -27.99
CA ALA A 845 8.83 -2.98 -26.74
C ALA A 845 9.22 -4.46 -26.95
N SER A 846 8.67 -5.09 -27.99
CA SER A 846 8.94 -6.49 -28.34
C SER A 846 10.40 -6.77 -28.68
N SER A 847 11.15 -5.78 -29.21
CA SER A 847 12.57 -5.95 -29.52
C SER A 847 13.45 -6.16 -28.27
N LEU A 848 12.94 -5.80 -27.09
CA LEU A 848 13.65 -5.96 -25.82
C LEU A 848 13.50 -7.37 -25.25
N TYR A 849 12.55 -8.18 -25.74
CA TYR A 849 12.35 -9.56 -25.29
C TYR A 849 13.09 -10.55 -26.19
N ARG A 850 13.88 -11.46 -25.60
CA ARG A 850 14.61 -12.48 -26.37
C ARG A 850 13.64 -13.45 -27.03
N GLY A 851 12.60 -13.84 -26.30
CA GLY A 851 11.58 -14.74 -26.82
C GLY A 851 10.91 -14.22 -28.08
N CYS A 852 10.61 -12.91 -28.12
CA CYS A 852 9.99 -12.26 -29.28
C CYS A 852 10.88 -12.35 -30.53
N ILE A 853 12.19 -12.13 -30.38
CA ILE A 853 13.15 -12.24 -31.49
C ILE A 853 13.29 -13.70 -31.91
N GLU A 854 13.44 -14.63 -30.98
CA GLU A 854 13.63 -16.04 -31.30
C GLU A 854 12.42 -16.66 -32.02
N ARG A 855 11.21 -16.29 -31.62
CA ARG A 855 9.95 -16.78 -32.20
C ARG A 855 9.49 -15.94 -33.39
N GLY A 856 10.09 -14.76 -33.60
CA GLY A 856 9.68 -13.77 -34.59
C GLY A 856 8.21 -13.37 -34.44
N LYS A 857 7.81 -13.02 -33.22
CA LYS A 857 6.45 -12.63 -32.85
C LYS A 857 6.46 -11.43 -31.91
N ASP A 858 5.50 -10.53 -32.07
CA ASP A 858 5.29 -9.43 -31.14
C ASP A 858 4.87 -9.93 -29.75
N ALA A 859 5.09 -9.13 -28.71
CA ALA A 859 4.63 -9.43 -27.36
C ALA A 859 3.12 -9.67 -27.31
N TYR A 860 2.32 -8.88 -28.07
CA TYR A 860 0.87 -9.08 -28.15
C TYR A 860 0.47 -10.37 -28.89
N GLU A 861 1.38 -10.98 -29.63
CA GLU A 861 1.19 -12.26 -30.31
C GLU A 861 1.69 -13.46 -29.48
N GLY A 862 2.16 -13.22 -28.26
CA GLY A 862 2.68 -14.25 -27.35
C GLY A 862 4.13 -14.60 -27.64
N GLY A 863 4.93 -13.61 -28.06
CA GLY A 863 6.34 -13.82 -28.41
C GLY A 863 7.24 -14.11 -27.20
N THR A 864 6.92 -13.61 -26.01
CA THR A 864 7.72 -13.81 -24.79
C THR A 864 7.63 -15.24 -24.26
N THR A 865 8.61 -15.64 -23.46
CA THR A 865 8.64 -16.98 -22.86
C THR A 865 7.51 -17.19 -21.86
N PHE A 866 7.18 -16.16 -21.07
CA PHE A 866 6.04 -16.19 -20.17
C PHE A 866 5.03 -15.12 -20.56
N ASN A 867 3.75 -15.48 -20.45
CA ASN A 867 2.62 -14.61 -20.69
C ASN A 867 1.63 -14.85 -19.55
N SER A 868 1.11 -13.77 -18.96
CA SER A 868 0.07 -13.84 -17.93
C SER A 868 -0.88 -12.66 -18.05
N SER A 869 -2.10 -12.82 -17.55
CA SER A 869 -3.11 -11.75 -17.47
C SER A 869 -3.67 -11.72 -16.05
N GLY A 870 -3.50 -10.60 -15.35
CA GLY A 870 -3.86 -10.47 -13.95
C GLY A 870 -5.27 -9.93 -13.75
N ILE A 871 -6.02 -10.53 -12.83
CA ILE A 871 -7.41 -10.18 -12.52
C ILE A 871 -7.53 -9.77 -11.05
N GLN A 872 -8.01 -8.55 -10.83
CA GLN A 872 -8.23 -8.03 -9.48
C GLN A 872 -9.53 -8.59 -8.88
N ALA A 873 -9.43 -9.23 -7.72
CA ALA A 873 -10.58 -9.56 -6.88
C ALA A 873 -10.90 -8.41 -5.91
N VAL A 874 -12.16 -7.96 -5.91
CA VAL A 874 -12.65 -6.88 -5.04
C VAL A 874 -13.68 -7.45 -4.06
N GLY A 875 -13.50 -7.16 -2.76
CA GLY A 875 -14.39 -7.60 -1.68
C GLY A 875 -14.07 -9.00 -1.13
N VAL A 876 -12.80 -9.43 -1.15
CA VAL A 876 -12.38 -10.74 -0.61
C VAL A 876 -12.69 -10.84 0.88
N THR A 877 -12.24 -9.85 1.68
CA THR A 877 -12.50 -9.79 3.11
C THR A 877 -14.00 -9.78 3.41
N ASP A 878 -14.76 -8.95 2.68
CA ASP A 878 -16.20 -8.84 2.87
C ASP A 878 -16.95 -10.16 2.67
N VAL A 879 -16.56 -10.92 1.64
CA VAL A 879 -17.13 -12.25 1.34
C VAL A 879 -16.70 -13.24 2.44
N ALA A 880 -15.43 -13.24 2.82
CA ALA A 880 -14.90 -14.13 3.86
C ALA A 880 -15.60 -13.92 5.21
N ASP A 881 -15.69 -12.67 5.68
CA ASP A 881 -16.37 -12.33 6.92
C ASP A 881 -17.87 -12.63 6.86
N SER A 882 -18.49 -12.50 5.68
CA SER A 882 -19.90 -12.86 5.49
C SER A 882 -20.12 -14.37 5.59
N LEU A 883 -19.24 -15.16 4.97
CA LEU A 883 -19.29 -16.63 5.05
C LEU A 883 -19.04 -17.10 6.49
N HIS A 884 -18.05 -16.53 7.18
CA HIS A 884 -17.78 -16.82 8.58
C HIS A 884 -18.97 -16.51 9.48
N ALA A 885 -19.57 -15.33 9.31
CA ALA A 885 -20.74 -14.91 10.09
C ALA A 885 -21.96 -15.81 9.86
N ILE A 886 -22.19 -16.23 8.61
CA ILE A 886 -23.28 -17.16 8.28
C ILE A 886 -23.03 -18.55 8.90
N ASP A 887 -21.83 -19.11 8.75
CA ASP A 887 -21.48 -20.42 9.31
C ASP A 887 -21.72 -20.43 10.83
N GLU A 888 -21.21 -19.42 11.54
CA GLU A 888 -21.35 -19.30 12.98
C GLU A 888 -22.79 -19.05 13.44
N VAL A 889 -23.47 -18.03 12.89
CA VAL A 889 -24.77 -17.57 13.43
C VAL A 889 -25.92 -18.46 12.97
N VAL A 890 -25.91 -18.91 11.71
CA VAL A 890 -27.02 -19.66 11.11
C VAL A 890 -26.83 -21.16 11.26
N PHE A 891 -25.68 -21.70 10.90
CA PHE A 891 -25.52 -23.15 10.77
C PHE A 891 -24.99 -23.83 12.03
N ARG A 892 -23.99 -23.24 12.71
CA ARG A 892 -23.41 -23.77 13.95
C ARG A 892 -24.24 -23.42 15.18
N LYS A 893 -24.40 -22.14 15.49
CA LYS A 893 -25.12 -21.68 16.70
C LYS A 893 -26.63 -21.65 16.52
N ARG A 894 -27.13 -21.62 15.28
CA ARG A 894 -28.56 -21.63 14.92
C ARG A 894 -29.37 -20.54 15.65
N LEU A 895 -28.78 -19.36 15.78
CA LEU A 895 -29.42 -18.22 16.45
C LEU A 895 -30.52 -17.59 15.58
N TYR A 896 -30.35 -17.63 14.25
CA TYR A 896 -31.27 -17.10 13.26
C TYR A 896 -31.32 -18.01 12.03
N THR A 897 -32.40 -17.94 11.26
CA THR A 897 -32.48 -18.64 9.97
C THR A 897 -31.79 -17.84 8.87
N ILE A 898 -31.43 -18.51 7.77
CA ILE A 898 -30.87 -17.84 6.59
C ILE A 898 -31.83 -16.79 5.98
N ASN A 899 -33.14 -17.03 6.07
CA ASN A 899 -34.16 -16.08 5.63
C ASN A 899 -34.19 -14.84 6.52
N ASP A 900 -33.99 -14.99 7.83
CA ASP A 900 -33.90 -13.84 8.74
C ASP A 900 -32.72 -12.96 8.38
N VAL A 901 -31.56 -13.56 8.07
CA VAL A 901 -30.37 -12.83 7.60
C VAL A 901 -30.63 -12.14 6.26
N ILE A 902 -31.25 -12.81 5.29
CA ILE A 902 -31.60 -12.22 3.99
C ILE A 902 -32.54 -11.02 4.15
N ASN A 903 -33.57 -11.15 4.99
CA ASN A 903 -34.50 -10.07 5.27
C ASN A 903 -33.79 -8.90 5.97
N ALA A 904 -32.89 -9.19 6.92
CA ALA A 904 -32.12 -8.18 7.62
C ALA A 904 -31.22 -7.38 6.67
N ILE A 905 -30.49 -8.04 5.76
CA ILE A 905 -29.63 -7.32 4.79
C ILE A 905 -30.46 -6.53 3.76
N ASP A 906 -31.61 -7.04 3.33
CA ASP A 906 -32.46 -6.34 2.35
C ASP A 906 -33.16 -5.12 2.94
N ASN A 907 -33.39 -5.12 4.25
CA ASN A 907 -33.83 -3.96 5.03
C ASN A 907 -32.65 -3.12 5.58
N ASN A 908 -31.41 -3.38 5.15
CA ASN A 908 -30.21 -2.66 5.60
C ASN A 908 -30.06 -2.62 7.13
N PHE A 909 -30.50 -3.68 7.80
CA PHE A 909 -30.57 -3.83 9.25
C PHE A 909 -31.44 -2.80 9.99
N GLU A 910 -32.41 -2.20 9.30
CA GLU A 910 -33.36 -1.25 9.89
C GLU A 910 -34.52 -1.99 10.58
N GLY A 911 -34.58 -1.87 11.91
CA GLY A 911 -35.61 -2.49 12.76
C GLY A 911 -35.00 -3.05 14.05
N ASP A 912 -35.80 -3.28 15.08
CA ASP A 912 -35.27 -3.82 16.35
C ASP A 912 -34.76 -5.25 16.20
N HIS A 913 -35.50 -6.09 15.46
CA HIS A 913 -35.12 -7.48 15.22
C HIS A 913 -33.88 -7.58 14.32
N GLU A 914 -33.84 -6.81 13.23
CA GLU A 914 -32.74 -6.76 12.30
C GLU A 914 -31.46 -6.20 12.93
N ARG A 915 -31.58 -5.25 13.89
CA ARG A 915 -30.44 -4.78 14.70
C ARG A 915 -29.88 -5.86 15.62
N GLN A 916 -30.71 -6.74 16.18
CA GLN A 916 -30.24 -7.87 16.99
C GLN A 916 -29.49 -8.88 16.12
N ILE A 917 -30.02 -9.21 14.93
CA ILE A 917 -29.34 -10.05 13.94
C ILE A 917 -27.98 -9.44 13.59
N ARG A 918 -27.94 -8.14 13.26
CA ARG A 918 -26.68 -7.44 12.97
C ARG A 918 -25.68 -7.56 14.11
N SER A 919 -26.14 -7.41 15.36
CA SER A 919 -25.28 -7.51 16.55
C SER A 919 -24.69 -8.91 16.68
N ALA A 920 -25.48 -9.97 16.44
CA ALA A 920 -24.98 -11.34 16.45
C ALA A 920 -23.97 -11.62 15.31
N LEU A 921 -24.21 -11.07 14.12
CA LEU A 921 -23.27 -11.18 12.99
C LEU A 921 -21.95 -10.43 13.26
N LEU A 922 -22.03 -9.23 13.87
CA LEU A 922 -20.84 -8.45 14.24
C LEU A 922 -20.04 -9.09 15.37
N ALA A 923 -20.67 -9.84 16.27
CA ALA A 923 -20.00 -10.54 17.38
C ALA A 923 -19.14 -11.74 16.93
N VAL A 924 -19.27 -12.20 15.69
CA VAL A 924 -18.37 -13.22 15.12
C VAL A 924 -16.99 -12.57 14.86
N PRO A 925 -15.86 -13.19 15.23
CA PRO A 925 -14.54 -12.66 14.94
C PRO A 925 -14.36 -12.33 13.45
N LYS A 926 -13.79 -11.17 13.16
CA LYS A 926 -13.60 -10.66 11.79
C LYS A 926 -12.14 -10.74 11.39
N PHE A 927 -11.87 -10.75 10.09
CA PHE A 927 -10.50 -10.74 9.61
C PHE A 927 -9.76 -9.49 10.09
N GLY A 928 -8.68 -9.68 10.85
CA GLY A 928 -8.01 -8.63 11.61
C GLY A 928 -7.94 -8.91 13.11
N ASP A 929 -8.84 -9.77 13.60
CA ASP A 929 -8.83 -10.31 14.95
C ASP A 929 -8.09 -11.65 15.00
N ASP A 930 -6.86 -11.63 15.53
CA ASP A 930 -6.01 -12.82 15.64
C ASP A 930 -6.38 -13.74 16.81
N SER A 931 -7.48 -13.46 17.52
CA SER A 931 -8.07 -14.41 18.48
C SER A 931 -8.72 -15.62 17.83
N SER A 932 -9.04 -15.51 16.53
CA SER A 932 -9.60 -16.61 15.75
C SER A 932 -8.92 -16.76 14.41
N ARG A 933 -8.21 -17.87 14.23
CA ARG A 933 -7.62 -18.25 12.94
C ARG A 933 -8.67 -18.56 11.86
N ASP A 934 -9.92 -18.77 12.23
CA ASP A 934 -10.97 -19.09 11.26
C ASP A 934 -11.22 -17.95 10.27
N ALA A 935 -11.06 -16.69 10.68
CA ALA A 935 -11.23 -15.55 9.77
C ALA A 935 -10.22 -15.58 8.61
N ALA A 936 -8.93 -15.80 8.92
CA ALA A 936 -7.88 -15.94 7.90
C ALA A 936 -8.08 -17.18 7.00
N ARG A 937 -8.62 -18.28 7.57
CA ARG A 937 -9.01 -19.46 6.80
C ARG A 937 -10.13 -19.18 5.80
N TRP A 938 -11.14 -18.41 6.19
CA TRP A 938 -12.22 -18.01 5.28
C TRP A 938 -11.72 -17.10 4.16
N VAL A 939 -10.78 -16.19 4.45
CA VAL A 939 -10.10 -15.39 3.40
C VAL A 939 -9.38 -16.30 2.41
N THR A 940 -8.58 -17.25 2.90
CA THR A 940 -7.89 -18.24 2.05
C THR A 940 -8.90 -19.06 1.22
N LYS A 941 -10.05 -19.44 1.79
CA LYS A 941 -11.09 -20.17 1.08
C LYS A 941 -11.72 -19.35 -0.05
N VAL A 942 -11.97 -18.06 0.15
CA VAL A 942 -12.47 -17.17 -0.90
C VAL A 942 -11.45 -16.99 -2.01
N MET A 943 -10.16 -16.87 -1.65
CA MET A 943 -9.07 -16.79 -2.61
C MET A 943 -8.96 -18.06 -3.46
N GLU A 944 -9.09 -19.24 -2.85
CA GLU A 944 -9.16 -20.54 -3.54
C GLU A 944 -10.31 -20.58 -4.55
N ILE A 945 -11.53 -20.23 -4.12
CA ILE A 945 -12.74 -20.22 -4.97
C ILE A 945 -12.56 -19.29 -6.18
N PHE A 946 -11.95 -18.12 -5.97
CA PHE A 946 -11.68 -17.19 -7.06
C PHE A 946 -10.64 -17.74 -8.05
N ASN A 947 -9.56 -18.37 -7.58
CA ASN A 947 -8.57 -18.99 -8.46
C ASN A 947 -9.19 -20.15 -9.28
N ILE A 948 -10.06 -20.96 -8.68
CA ILE A 948 -10.82 -21.99 -9.40
C ILE A 948 -11.70 -21.37 -10.50
N ALA A 949 -12.34 -20.22 -10.21
CA ALA A 949 -13.16 -19.52 -11.19
C ALA A 949 -12.35 -18.97 -12.37
N LEU A 950 -11.15 -18.43 -12.12
CA LEU A 950 -10.25 -18.01 -13.19
C LEU A 950 -9.76 -19.19 -14.04
N ALA A 951 -9.39 -20.29 -13.40
CA ALA A 951 -8.94 -21.52 -14.07
C ALA A 951 -10.05 -22.18 -14.91
N SER A 952 -11.33 -21.87 -14.65
CA SER A 952 -12.47 -22.37 -15.42
C SER A 952 -12.59 -21.72 -16.82
N VAL A 953 -11.86 -20.64 -17.07
CA VAL A 953 -11.92 -19.88 -18.34
C VAL A 953 -10.69 -20.19 -19.20
N GLU A 954 -10.89 -20.38 -20.49
CA GLU A 954 -9.79 -20.58 -21.45
C GLU A 954 -8.82 -19.39 -21.44
N ASN A 955 -7.52 -19.68 -21.53
CA ASN A 955 -6.46 -18.66 -21.56
C ASN A 955 -6.67 -17.61 -22.66
N CYS A 956 -6.08 -16.43 -22.47
CA CYS A 956 -6.23 -15.34 -23.42
C CYS A 956 -5.60 -15.65 -24.80
N PRO A 957 -5.95 -14.93 -25.89
CA PRO A 957 -5.44 -15.22 -27.25
C PRO A 957 -3.91 -15.14 -27.41
N ARG A 958 -3.22 -14.52 -26.45
CA ARG A 958 -1.75 -14.46 -26.35
C ARG A 958 -1.14 -15.72 -25.71
N GLY A 959 -1.96 -16.59 -25.13
CA GLY A 959 -1.55 -17.81 -24.43
C GLY A 959 -1.18 -17.57 -22.96
N GLY A 960 -1.53 -16.42 -22.39
CA GLY A 960 -1.26 -16.11 -20.98
C GLY A 960 -2.30 -16.70 -20.04
N VAL A 961 -1.83 -17.18 -18.88
CA VAL A 961 -2.69 -17.69 -17.80
C VAL A 961 -3.37 -16.54 -17.06
N TYR A 962 -4.63 -16.73 -16.67
CA TYR A 962 -5.29 -15.80 -15.75
C TYR A 962 -4.78 -16.01 -14.34
N SER A 963 -4.32 -14.94 -13.70
CA SER A 963 -3.73 -14.95 -12.36
C SER A 963 -4.50 -14.03 -11.43
N ALA A 964 -4.74 -14.48 -10.20
CA ALA A 964 -5.47 -13.69 -9.21
C ALA A 964 -4.56 -12.65 -8.54
N GLY A 965 -5.04 -11.40 -8.52
CA GLY A 965 -4.44 -10.29 -7.78
C GLY A 965 -5.42 -9.68 -6.80
N TYR A 966 -4.91 -9.17 -5.68
CA TYR A 966 -5.72 -8.62 -4.59
C TYR A 966 -5.31 -7.19 -4.25
N TYR A 967 -5.53 -6.28 -5.20
CA TYR A 967 -5.26 -4.86 -5.05
C TYR A 967 -6.43 -4.06 -5.63
N ALA A 968 -7.37 -3.68 -4.76
CA ALA A 968 -8.67 -3.14 -5.19
C ALA A 968 -8.65 -1.63 -5.51
N LEU A 969 -7.52 -0.94 -5.30
CA LEU A 969 -7.34 0.48 -5.61
C LEU A 969 -8.50 1.33 -5.04
N ASN A 970 -9.17 2.14 -5.87
CA ASN A 970 -10.41 2.86 -5.48
C ASN A 970 -11.69 2.12 -5.90
N VAL A 971 -11.57 0.94 -6.53
CA VAL A 971 -12.69 0.16 -7.03
C VAL A 971 -13.55 -0.36 -5.87
N SER A 972 -12.93 -0.67 -4.72
CA SER A 972 -13.61 -1.09 -3.50
C SER A 972 -14.68 -0.11 -3.02
N ASP A 973 -14.44 1.21 -3.13
CA ASP A 973 -15.43 2.24 -2.79
C ASP A 973 -16.59 2.28 -3.77
N ARG A 974 -16.29 2.25 -5.08
CA ARG A 974 -17.31 2.35 -6.13
C ARG A 974 -18.23 1.13 -6.12
N TYR A 975 -17.67 -0.06 -5.95
CA TYR A 975 -18.42 -1.30 -5.83
C TYR A 975 -19.19 -1.34 -4.52
N GLY A 976 -18.55 -1.05 -3.38
CA GLY A 976 -19.20 -1.10 -2.07
C GLY A 976 -20.40 -0.19 -1.92
N LYS A 977 -20.33 1.04 -2.45
CA LYS A 977 -21.46 1.98 -2.43
C LYS A 977 -22.70 1.46 -3.16
N LYS A 978 -22.51 0.61 -4.16
CA LYS A 978 -23.58 0.02 -4.98
C LYS A 978 -23.96 -1.39 -4.56
N THR A 979 -23.12 -2.07 -3.78
CA THR A 979 -23.44 -3.33 -3.13
C THR A 979 -24.39 -3.08 -1.95
N GLN A 980 -25.40 -3.93 -1.79
CA GLN A 980 -26.30 -3.88 -0.63
C GLN A 980 -25.57 -4.24 0.68
N ALA A 981 -26.30 -4.25 1.80
CA ALA A 981 -25.76 -4.75 3.06
C ALA A 981 -25.34 -6.22 2.93
N LEU A 982 -24.34 -6.64 3.72
CA LEU A 982 -23.77 -7.98 3.68
C LEU A 982 -23.96 -8.73 5.00
N PRO A 983 -23.97 -10.08 4.99
CA PRO A 983 -24.05 -10.90 6.19
C PRO A 983 -22.90 -10.69 7.19
N SER A 984 -21.79 -10.04 6.81
CA SER A 984 -20.75 -9.60 7.75
C SER A 984 -21.23 -8.53 8.74
N GLY A 985 -22.41 -7.93 8.53
CA GLY A 985 -22.91 -6.77 9.29
C GLY A 985 -22.60 -5.42 8.64
N ARG A 986 -21.90 -5.43 7.49
CA ARG A 986 -21.63 -4.25 6.65
C ARG A 986 -22.91 -3.66 6.10
N LEU A 987 -23.07 -2.35 6.21
CA LEU A 987 -24.25 -1.61 5.74
C LEU A 987 -24.14 -1.26 4.24
N HIS A 988 -25.29 -1.03 3.60
CA HIS A 988 -25.35 -0.45 2.26
C HIS A 988 -24.73 0.96 2.24
N GLY A 989 -24.01 1.30 1.18
CA GLY A 989 -23.38 2.61 1.00
C GLY A 989 -21.99 2.77 1.63
N VAL A 990 -21.55 1.81 2.47
CA VAL A 990 -20.16 1.70 2.94
C VAL A 990 -19.28 1.23 1.76
N SER A 991 -17.96 1.44 1.75
CA SER A 991 -17.10 0.78 0.74
C SER A 991 -16.94 -0.72 1.04
N LEU A 992 -16.33 -1.47 0.13
CA LEU A 992 -15.77 -2.80 0.46
C LEU A 992 -14.39 -2.62 1.09
N ALA A 993 -13.86 -3.67 1.71
CA ALA A 993 -12.48 -3.72 2.15
C ALA A 993 -11.53 -3.48 0.97
N ASN A 994 -10.44 -2.75 1.23
CA ASN A 994 -9.43 -2.50 0.23
C ASN A 994 -8.42 -3.65 0.26
N SER A 995 -8.54 -4.59 -0.69
CA SER A 995 -7.64 -5.74 -0.83
C SER A 995 -7.80 -6.78 0.29
N VAL A 996 -6.74 -7.55 0.61
CA VAL A 996 -6.73 -8.51 1.73
C VAL A 996 -6.30 -7.79 3.00
N THR A 997 -7.19 -6.95 3.52
CA THR A 997 -7.00 -6.22 4.78
C THR A 997 -8.28 -6.26 5.62
N PRO A 998 -8.19 -6.04 6.94
CA PRO A 998 -9.36 -5.85 7.79
C PRO A 998 -10.26 -4.73 7.27
N HIS A 999 -11.58 -4.92 7.35
CA HIS A 999 -12.51 -3.93 6.85
C HIS A 999 -12.53 -2.70 7.77
N TYR A 1000 -12.23 -1.51 7.22
CA TYR A 1000 -12.20 -0.29 8.00
C TYR A 1000 -13.55 -0.03 8.70
N GLY A 1001 -13.51 0.39 9.97
CA GLY A 1001 -14.71 0.67 10.77
C GLY A 1001 -15.34 -0.55 11.43
N MET A 1002 -14.81 -1.76 11.25
CA MET A 1002 -15.00 -2.84 12.22
C MET A 1002 -14.15 -2.53 13.47
N GLU A 1003 -14.58 -3.01 14.63
CA GLU A 1003 -13.85 -2.79 15.89
C GLU A 1003 -12.56 -3.63 15.85
N GLU A 1004 -11.46 -3.01 15.44
CA GLU A 1004 -10.13 -3.64 15.39
C GLU A 1004 -9.40 -3.46 16.72
N SER A 1005 -8.72 -4.52 17.17
CA SER A 1005 -8.06 -4.59 18.48
C SER A 1005 -6.71 -3.85 18.53
N ASP A 1006 -5.83 -4.04 17.55
CA ASP A 1006 -4.48 -3.44 17.48
C ASP A 1006 -3.74 -3.78 16.15
N LEU A 1007 -2.58 -3.15 15.92
CA LEU A 1007 -1.77 -3.32 14.70
C LEU A 1007 -1.25 -4.76 14.53
N PHE A 1008 -0.74 -5.38 15.60
CA PHE A 1008 -0.18 -6.73 15.54
C PHE A 1008 -1.26 -7.77 15.27
N SER A 1009 -2.45 -7.64 15.86
CA SER A 1009 -3.58 -8.49 15.53
C SER A 1009 -3.90 -8.50 14.03
N SER A 1010 -3.93 -7.30 13.41
CA SER A 1010 -4.17 -7.18 11.98
C SER A 1010 -3.04 -7.78 11.14
N LEU A 1011 -1.78 -7.53 11.50
CA LEU A 1011 -0.62 -8.06 10.78
C LEU A 1011 -0.52 -9.59 10.91
N ASN A 1012 -0.75 -10.15 12.10
CA ASN A 1012 -0.75 -11.60 12.34
C ASN A 1012 -1.85 -12.29 11.55
N SER A 1013 -3.07 -11.74 11.59
CA SER A 1013 -4.21 -12.27 10.81
C SER A 1013 -3.89 -12.32 9.31
N ILE A 1014 -3.23 -11.29 8.78
CA ILE A 1014 -2.82 -11.25 7.38
C ILE A 1014 -1.70 -12.26 7.09
N ALA A 1015 -0.72 -12.40 7.98
CA ALA A 1015 0.39 -13.35 7.82
C ALA A 1015 -0.08 -14.82 7.78
N ASP A 1016 -1.22 -15.14 8.40
CA ASP A 1016 -1.84 -16.47 8.37
C ASP A 1016 -2.56 -16.80 7.03
N VAL A 1017 -2.69 -15.84 6.10
CA VAL A 1017 -3.32 -16.06 4.80
C VAL A 1017 -2.36 -16.77 3.84
N ASN A 1018 -2.86 -17.79 3.11
CA ASN A 1018 -2.06 -18.50 2.11
C ASN A 1018 -1.94 -17.69 0.81
N PHE A 1019 -1.00 -16.74 0.78
CA PHE A 1019 -0.70 -15.95 -0.42
C PHE A 1019 0.09 -16.75 -1.47
N THR A 1020 0.99 -17.63 -1.05
CA THR A 1020 1.87 -18.37 -1.95
C THR A 1020 1.07 -19.15 -3.01
N ASP A 1021 -0.01 -19.80 -2.61
CA ASP A 1021 -0.85 -20.61 -3.52
C ASP A 1021 -1.87 -19.80 -4.31
N TYR A 1022 -2.35 -18.67 -3.78
CA TYR A 1022 -3.55 -18.04 -4.33
C TYR A 1022 -3.36 -16.60 -4.79
N ALA A 1023 -2.22 -15.96 -4.56
CA ALA A 1023 -1.94 -14.57 -4.91
C ALA A 1023 -0.82 -14.42 -5.95
N ALA A 1024 -0.87 -15.19 -7.03
CA ALA A 1024 0.15 -15.19 -8.10
C ALA A 1024 0.43 -13.79 -8.70
N ASN A 1025 -0.55 -12.88 -8.66
CA ASN A 1025 -0.44 -11.51 -9.17
C ASN A 1025 -0.33 -10.45 -8.04
N GLY A 1026 -0.02 -10.88 -6.81
CA GLY A 1026 0.24 -9.99 -5.67
C GLY A 1026 -0.99 -9.55 -4.87
N THR A 1027 -0.72 -8.90 -3.74
CA THR A 1027 -1.71 -8.31 -2.82
C THR A 1027 -1.22 -6.96 -2.30
N THR A 1028 -2.09 -6.19 -1.65
CA THR A 1028 -1.73 -4.93 -1.01
C THR A 1028 -2.21 -4.86 0.44
N VAL A 1029 -1.34 -4.39 1.34
CA VAL A 1029 -1.69 -4.09 2.74
C VAL A 1029 -1.36 -2.63 3.04
N THR A 1030 -2.39 -1.79 3.12
CA THR A 1030 -2.25 -0.34 3.35
C THR A 1030 -2.85 0.06 4.69
N PHE A 1031 -2.00 0.38 5.66
CA PHE A 1031 -2.41 0.85 6.99
C PHE A 1031 -2.01 2.30 7.23
N THR A 1032 -2.76 3.00 8.08
CA THR A 1032 -2.31 4.29 8.63
C THR A 1032 -1.81 4.03 10.04
N ILE A 1033 -0.59 4.45 10.32
CA ILE A 1033 0.07 4.25 11.61
C ILE A 1033 0.50 5.62 12.13
N ASP A 1034 0.19 5.93 13.38
CA ASP A 1034 0.60 7.19 13.97
C ASP A 1034 2.13 7.23 14.12
N SER A 1035 2.75 8.23 13.51
CA SER A 1035 4.18 8.51 13.65
C SER A 1035 4.63 8.69 15.10
N ALA A 1036 3.73 9.04 16.03
CA ALA A 1036 4.03 9.18 17.45
C ALA A 1036 4.49 7.86 18.11
N LEU A 1037 4.17 6.70 17.52
CA LEU A 1037 4.63 5.40 17.99
C LEU A 1037 6.14 5.18 17.81
N PHE A 1038 6.80 5.98 16.97
CA PHE A 1038 8.20 5.74 16.60
C PHE A 1038 9.09 6.95 16.89
N PRO A 1039 9.24 7.38 18.15
CA PRO A 1039 10.12 8.49 18.49
C PRO A 1039 11.60 8.08 18.47
N GLY A 1040 12.44 8.96 17.92
CA GLY A 1040 13.90 8.82 17.95
C GLY A 1040 14.44 7.54 17.31
N HIS A 1041 15.68 7.21 17.65
CA HIS A 1041 16.41 6.08 17.07
C HIS A 1041 15.80 4.70 17.39
N GLU A 1042 15.24 4.53 18.59
CA GLU A 1042 14.55 3.28 18.95
C GLU A 1042 13.24 3.12 18.18
N GLY A 1043 12.55 4.23 17.87
CA GLY A 1043 11.40 4.22 16.97
C GLY A 1043 11.73 3.69 15.57
N VAL A 1044 12.87 4.10 15.02
CA VAL A 1044 13.38 3.59 13.73
C VAL A 1044 13.57 2.08 13.78
N LYS A 1045 14.26 1.57 14.80
CA LYS A 1045 14.46 0.12 14.98
C LYS A 1045 13.15 -0.65 15.15
N ASN A 1046 12.21 -0.10 15.94
CA ASN A 1046 10.92 -0.73 16.17
C ASN A 1046 10.14 -0.89 14.86
N LEU A 1047 10.05 0.18 14.05
CA LEU A 1047 9.36 0.12 12.77
C LEU A 1047 10.10 -0.79 11.76
N ALA A 1048 11.44 -0.73 11.70
CA ALA A 1048 12.26 -1.61 10.88
C ALA A 1048 12.04 -3.10 11.23
N SER A 1049 11.94 -3.42 12.52
CA SER A 1049 11.64 -4.76 13.00
C SER A 1049 10.21 -5.20 12.71
N ILE A 1050 9.21 -4.29 12.75
CA ILE A 1050 7.84 -4.61 12.29
C ILE A 1050 7.87 -5.01 10.82
N PHE A 1051 8.56 -4.24 9.96
CA PHE A 1051 8.70 -4.56 8.54
C PHE A 1051 9.32 -5.93 8.33
N LYS A 1052 10.46 -6.18 8.99
CA LYS A 1052 11.18 -7.44 8.88
C LYS A 1052 10.33 -8.61 9.36
N THR A 1053 9.77 -8.53 10.57
CA THR A 1053 9.00 -9.62 11.16
C THR A 1053 7.81 -9.94 10.26
N PHE A 1054 6.95 -8.97 9.94
CA PHE A 1054 5.76 -9.21 9.11
C PHE A 1054 6.09 -9.87 7.77
N LEU A 1055 7.09 -9.36 7.04
CA LEU A 1055 7.44 -9.84 5.70
C LEU A 1055 8.22 -11.16 5.70
N THR A 1056 8.69 -11.64 6.85
CA THR A 1056 9.43 -12.91 6.96
C THR A 1056 8.66 -14.01 7.69
N THR A 1057 7.50 -13.68 8.26
CA THR A 1057 6.62 -14.64 8.94
C THR A 1057 5.35 -15.00 8.17
N GLY A 1058 5.03 -14.32 7.06
CA GLY A 1058 3.91 -14.68 6.19
C GLY A 1058 3.29 -13.52 5.41
N GLY A 1059 3.60 -12.28 5.77
CA GLY A 1059 3.15 -11.10 5.03
C GLY A 1059 3.76 -11.04 3.63
N MET A 1060 2.92 -10.92 2.60
CA MET A 1060 3.39 -10.83 1.21
C MET A 1060 3.87 -9.42 0.84
N GLN A 1061 3.12 -8.38 1.20
CA GLN A 1061 3.37 -6.99 0.83
C GLN A 1061 2.90 -6.03 1.94
N PHE A 1062 3.63 -4.93 2.17
CA PHE A 1062 3.26 -3.90 3.15
C PHE A 1062 3.55 -2.48 2.65
N GLN A 1063 2.61 -1.55 2.85
CA GLN A 1063 2.75 -0.14 2.47
C GLN A 1063 2.07 0.78 3.50
N PRO A 1064 2.70 1.02 4.66
CA PRO A 1064 2.11 1.88 5.68
C PRO A 1064 2.11 3.35 5.24
N ASN A 1065 1.18 4.11 5.81
CA ASN A 1065 1.20 5.56 5.82
C ASN A 1065 1.52 5.98 7.26
N VAL A 1066 2.79 6.24 7.54
CA VAL A 1066 3.25 6.66 8.88
C VAL A 1066 3.07 8.17 8.99
N ILE A 1067 1.88 8.59 9.42
CA ILE A 1067 1.47 9.99 9.43
C ILE A 1067 0.54 10.28 10.60
N ASN A 1068 0.70 11.45 11.22
CA ASN A 1068 -0.22 11.93 12.23
C ASN A 1068 -1.57 12.34 11.59
N ARG A 1069 -2.68 11.81 12.11
CA ARG A 1069 -4.04 12.11 11.64
C ARG A 1069 -4.35 13.62 11.59
N GLU A 1070 -3.82 14.40 12.53
CA GLU A 1070 -4.01 15.86 12.57
C GLU A 1070 -3.42 16.57 11.34
N ILE A 1071 -2.35 16.03 10.73
CA ILE A 1071 -1.81 16.57 9.48
C ILE A 1071 -2.83 16.42 8.36
N LEU A 1072 -3.51 15.27 8.27
CA LEU A 1072 -4.55 15.02 7.26
C LEU A 1072 -5.78 15.92 7.49
N LEU A 1073 -6.17 16.14 8.76
CA LEU A 1073 -7.27 17.04 9.11
C LEU A 1073 -6.92 18.51 8.83
N ASP A 1074 -5.68 18.94 9.11
CA ASP A 1074 -5.20 20.28 8.78
C ASP A 1074 -5.08 20.47 7.26
N ALA A 1075 -4.58 19.49 6.51
CA ALA A 1075 -4.56 19.51 5.06
C ALA A 1075 -5.95 19.55 4.44
N TYR A 1076 -6.95 18.93 5.07
CA TYR A 1076 -8.34 19.00 4.62
C TYR A 1076 -8.95 20.40 4.83
N LYS A 1077 -8.64 21.07 5.95
CA LYS A 1077 -9.17 22.40 6.29
C LYS A 1077 -8.40 23.55 5.62
N ASN A 1078 -7.09 23.40 5.51
CA ASN A 1078 -6.11 24.41 5.06
C ASN A 1078 -5.22 23.82 3.92
N PRO A 1079 -5.81 23.46 2.77
CA PRO A 1079 -5.10 22.74 1.70
C PRO A 1079 -3.90 23.51 1.13
N GLU A 1080 -3.89 24.84 1.18
CA GLU A 1080 -2.80 25.69 0.72
C GLU A 1080 -1.51 25.53 1.53
N LYS A 1081 -1.63 25.17 2.82
CA LYS A 1081 -0.47 24.91 3.71
C LYS A 1081 0.23 23.59 3.36
N HIS A 1082 -0.51 22.66 2.75
CA HIS A 1082 -0.09 21.28 2.47
C HIS A 1082 -0.12 20.97 0.98
N ARG A 1083 0.27 21.93 0.13
CA ARG A 1083 0.11 21.87 -1.33
C ARG A 1083 0.64 20.58 -1.98
N TYR A 1084 1.76 20.08 -1.45
CA TYR A 1084 2.48 18.92 -1.98
C TYR A 1084 2.47 17.73 -1.03
N LEU A 1085 1.54 17.68 -0.07
CA LEU A 1085 1.37 16.52 0.80
C LEU A 1085 0.97 15.31 -0.05
N MET A 1086 1.86 14.32 -0.13
CA MET A 1086 1.60 13.06 -0.81
C MET A 1086 1.10 12.03 0.20
N VAL A 1087 0.10 11.23 -0.19
CA VAL A 1087 -0.49 10.18 0.65
C VAL A 1087 -0.53 8.86 -0.10
N ARG A 1088 -0.42 7.75 0.64
CA ARG A 1088 -0.61 6.41 0.08
C ARG A 1088 -2.10 6.06 -0.01
N VAL A 1089 -2.57 5.70 -1.20
CA VAL A 1089 -3.97 5.30 -1.41
C VAL A 1089 -4.10 3.78 -1.29
N ALA A 1090 -3.67 3.02 -2.28
CA ALA A 1090 -3.46 1.57 -2.22
C ALA A 1090 -2.74 1.15 -3.51
N GLY A 1091 -1.48 0.74 -3.43
CA GLY A 1091 -0.67 0.42 -4.62
C GLY A 1091 -0.14 1.63 -5.38
N TYR A 1092 -0.51 2.86 -4.97
CA TYR A 1092 -0.02 4.10 -5.56
C TYR A 1092 -0.11 5.28 -4.56
N CYS A 1093 0.61 6.35 -4.89
CA CYS A 1093 0.59 7.61 -4.17
C CYS A 1093 -0.09 8.72 -4.98
N ALA A 1094 -0.71 9.67 -4.28
CA ALA A 1094 -1.31 10.85 -4.89
C ALA A 1094 -1.13 12.07 -3.99
N TYR A 1095 -1.09 13.25 -4.59
CA TYR A 1095 -1.16 14.49 -3.82
C TYR A 1095 -2.55 14.60 -3.18
N PHE A 1096 -2.61 14.81 -1.86
CA PHE A 1096 -3.86 14.86 -1.11
C PHE A 1096 -4.84 15.89 -1.68
N ASN A 1097 -4.33 17.03 -2.14
CA ASN A 1097 -5.14 18.10 -2.76
C ASN A 1097 -5.68 17.76 -4.15
N GLU A 1098 -5.12 16.77 -4.83
CA GLU A 1098 -5.56 16.29 -6.14
C GLU A 1098 -6.64 15.20 -6.03
N LEU A 1099 -6.99 14.76 -4.81
CA LEU A 1099 -8.04 13.76 -4.56
C LEU A 1099 -9.43 14.39 -4.42
N SER A 1100 -10.48 13.61 -4.73
CA SER A 1100 -11.86 13.99 -4.42
C SER A 1100 -12.10 14.12 -2.91
N ASP A 1101 -13.10 14.91 -2.52
CA ASP A 1101 -13.48 15.04 -1.10
C ASP A 1101 -13.91 13.70 -0.51
N GLU A 1102 -14.53 12.82 -1.32
CA GLU A 1102 -14.90 11.47 -0.91
C GLU A 1102 -13.67 10.63 -0.55
N LEU A 1103 -12.65 10.61 -1.42
CA LEU A 1103 -11.44 9.82 -1.18
C LEU A 1103 -10.58 10.38 -0.04
N LYS A 1104 -10.51 11.72 0.10
CA LYS A 1104 -9.87 12.35 1.27
C LYS A 1104 -10.51 11.88 2.58
N GLN A 1105 -11.84 11.86 2.65
CA GLN A 1105 -12.56 11.39 3.82
C GLN A 1105 -12.30 9.91 4.09
N ILE A 1106 -12.24 9.06 3.06
CA ILE A 1106 -11.88 7.65 3.22
C ILE A 1106 -10.48 7.53 3.84
N ILE A 1107 -9.48 8.25 3.32
CA ILE A 1107 -8.11 8.21 3.86
C ILE A 1107 -8.06 8.69 5.31
N ILE A 1108 -8.77 9.78 5.64
CA ILE A 1108 -8.87 10.29 7.02
C ILE A 1108 -9.58 9.28 7.94
N ASN A 1109 -10.57 8.56 7.44
CA ASN A 1109 -11.40 7.64 8.22
C ASN A 1109 -10.84 6.22 8.30
N ARG A 1110 -9.74 5.90 7.61
CA ARG A 1110 -9.03 4.64 7.80
C ARG A 1110 -8.66 4.48 9.27
N THR A 1111 -8.65 3.23 9.73
CA THR A 1111 -8.12 2.90 11.05
C THR A 1111 -6.69 3.44 11.13
N CYS A 1112 -6.46 4.30 12.12
CA CYS A 1112 -5.15 4.83 12.46
C CYS A 1112 -4.69 4.07 13.70
N TYR A 1113 -3.72 3.17 13.52
CA TYR A 1113 -3.13 2.44 14.65
C TYR A 1113 -2.24 3.41 15.42
N ALA A 1114 -2.50 3.56 16.73
CA ALA A 1114 -1.92 4.58 17.59
C ALA A 1114 -1.62 4.05 18.99
#